data_AF-A0A1W1HBW6-F1
#
_entry.id   AF-A0A1W1HBW6-F1
#
_cell.length_a   1.000
_cell.length_b   1.000
_cell.length_c   1.000
_cell.angle_alpha   90.00
_cell.angle_beta   90.00
_cell.angle_gamma   90.00
#
_symmetry.space_group_name_H-M   'P 1'
#
loop_
_entity.id
_entity.type
_entity.pdbx_description
1 polymer ?
#
loop_
_entity_poly.entity_id
_entity_poly.type
_entity_poly.pdbx_seq_one_letter_code
_entity_poly.pdbx_strand_id
1 'polypeptide(L)'
;MKMTDIFQTVQKILDGGGHIETHDPVVMANIYSGQCLTLNDRLRDSIELIERGMMAEAVEIAQQEPPLISLCEEMARLESSGWPDLCRERGWQIPVPLNRDAMERVKKCLVTERAIAPLIQSLRRANNLGNAGQCAAILREIVRIDSENVRWKDQLSSFENHRLQQLPKELERLKKEKNLNDMAKLIVELKQPWSIPVDERFIAEAESFMVHALEEEQYNRAVATIKQIASAHEAEDIDALGEAVTAFQHLEKSRYFRPDDSFKNIYERAMTWYRQKVGEFNDRKAFEETLLQINRQLSTDNAEGLNELWRSLNDLARRTGQSLPEELQKNIQRVIGEADRARRREQLRRRNRNLLLMAFALICVVSVVAFYYIRTIKADIASELDHAFNSKDLAGFTSVIDKMENSWGLIFNESYIQKERDRADELESILEQKKMDTVALIEQLERIQSLGFLESSETIEELLQKVHDNESFIGLAEKSRLAVIEHRWNEKKGLIKASEEKQLADLLQQIEDALLDPFGGLEDEDDADDAIAGRLQNIEKLFADANDLDLNLMSLSMKDRLSDAASRFNSLKSNLEGRKSQIAAINSAKSLNDYLRALKTFSTAFPNDPLTPIIEKINQNSKLYVDFITDPVIYDPDNLFWAALSEEANTLKNNLRLHKDKVVEDLKKMELTPRFVDLWECSVERPNRKPETWYFKGEPAKEYIDSILSYEGVAYVLSSDDTEPDFKSNHVIPAHVRKLEKMYHCTVIQNMIDQIIYEPGIESILGEMQKLYEEDISSLLKIYIMDFMLKEFMLLTGGENARAFQGMADDIKDFIDNSKVNWLCSANRKHKIESKKAESILKRYFKGEEIVTTSLARLNIHKIAMKRLPRWVGYVDLEFPDKLNINNGMSPNELWVARMGNENTPVVFLTMERQSKESVNFTEHGAYLPGEPLFEPYDSNRTRDVLASRVENIDIRKADLSKSDFWPSAWPVNVRSVSTSK
;
A
#
# COMPACT_ATOMS: atom_id res chain seq x y z
N MET A 1 1.59 -25.67 -57.30
CA MET A 1 0.46 -25.64 -56.34
C MET A 1 0.98 -25.08 -55.04
N LYS A 2 0.27 -24.14 -54.39
CA LYS A 2 0.65 -23.70 -53.04
C LYS A 2 0.37 -24.86 -52.06
N MET A 3 1.10 -24.92 -50.95
CA MET A 3 0.96 -26.04 -50.01
C MET A 3 -0.45 -26.10 -49.38
N THR A 4 -1.07 -24.96 -49.14
CA THR A 4 -2.47 -24.83 -48.74
C THR A 4 -3.45 -25.41 -49.77
N ASP A 5 -3.16 -25.29 -51.07
CA ASP A 5 -3.98 -25.91 -52.13
C ASP A 5 -3.85 -27.44 -52.07
N ILE A 6 -2.65 -27.94 -51.77
CA ILE A 6 -2.39 -29.39 -51.61
C ILE A 6 -3.21 -29.91 -50.45
N PHE A 7 -3.12 -29.24 -49.30
CA PHE A 7 -3.82 -29.64 -48.08
C PHE A 7 -5.34 -29.66 -48.27
N GLN A 8 -5.93 -28.58 -48.79
CA GLN A 8 -7.38 -28.48 -49.01
C GLN A 8 -7.88 -29.52 -50.00
N THR A 9 -7.09 -29.84 -51.03
CA THR A 9 -7.46 -30.84 -52.03
C THR A 9 -7.42 -32.25 -51.45
N VAL A 10 -6.39 -32.58 -50.66
CA VAL A 10 -6.30 -33.87 -49.96
C VAL A 10 -7.43 -34.05 -48.94
N GLN A 11 -7.74 -33.02 -48.15
CA GLN A 11 -8.85 -33.07 -47.20
C GLN A 11 -10.20 -33.28 -47.90
N LYS A 12 -10.45 -32.60 -49.03
CA LYS A 12 -11.66 -32.82 -49.83
C LYS A 12 -11.78 -34.25 -50.36
N ILE A 13 -10.65 -34.88 -50.72
CA ILE A 13 -10.63 -36.28 -51.16
C ILE A 13 -10.99 -37.21 -49.98
N LEU A 14 -10.46 -36.94 -48.79
CA LEU A 14 -10.75 -37.70 -47.56
C LEU A 14 -12.21 -37.60 -47.13
N ASP A 15 -12.81 -36.41 -47.21
CA ASP A 15 -14.19 -36.15 -46.78
C ASP A 15 -15.25 -36.80 -47.70
N GLY A 16 -14.83 -37.55 -48.73
CA GLY A 16 -15.75 -38.30 -49.59
C GLY A 16 -16.59 -37.43 -50.52
N GLY A 17 -16.16 -36.19 -50.79
CA GLY A 17 -16.82 -35.28 -51.73
C GLY A 17 -16.81 -35.84 -53.16
N GLY A 18 -17.82 -36.64 -53.51
CA GLY A 18 -17.87 -37.53 -54.68
C GLY A 18 -17.83 -36.91 -56.07
N HIS A 19 -17.54 -35.62 -56.24
CA HIS A 19 -17.30 -34.99 -57.54
C HIS A 19 -16.23 -33.90 -57.42
N ILE A 20 -14.96 -34.30 -57.32
CA ILE A 20 -13.83 -33.39 -57.51
C ILE A 20 -13.46 -33.44 -58.99
N GLU A 21 -14.08 -32.61 -59.81
CA GLU A 21 -13.82 -32.53 -61.27
C GLU A 21 -12.42 -31.99 -61.63
N THR A 22 -11.61 -31.56 -60.66
CA THR A 22 -10.43 -30.73 -60.94
C THR A 22 -9.06 -31.37 -60.73
N HIS A 23 -8.90 -32.40 -59.89
CA HIS A 23 -7.57 -32.96 -59.58
C HIS A 23 -7.61 -34.48 -59.40
N ASP A 24 -6.73 -35.19 -60.13
CA ASP A 24 -6.55 -36.64 -60.03
C ASP A 24 -5.96 -37.02 -58.65
N PRO A 25 -6.65 -37.84 -57.83
CA PRO A 25 -6.17 -38.28 -56.51
C PRO A 25 -4.78 -38.95 -56.54
N VAL A 26 -4.41 -39.63 -57.65
CA VAL A 26 -3.09 -40.25 -57.81
C VAL A 26 -2.00 -39.18 -57.91
N VAL A 27 -2.26 -38.12 -58.68
CA VAL A 27 -1.36 -36.98 -58.81
C VAL A 27 -1.19 -36.29 -57.46
N MET A 28 -2.29 -36.14 -56.69
CA MET A 28 -2.25 -35.55 -55.36
C MET A 28 -1.45 -36.36 -54.35
N ALA A 29 -1.57 -37.69 -54.36
CA ALA A 29 -0.76 -38.58 -53.52
C ALA A 29 0.75 -38.43 -53.81
N ASN A 30 1.12 -38.36 -55.10
CA ASN A 30 2.51 -38.14 -55.51
C ASN A 30 3.03 -36.76 -55.09
N ILE A 31 2.24 -35.71 -55.30
CA ILE A 31 2.61 -34.34 -54.90
C ILE A 31 2.80 -34.27 -53.38
N TYR A 32 1.84 -34.79 -52.61
CA TYR A 32 1.91 -34.80 -51.15
C TYR A 32 3.14 -35.59 -50.64
N SER A 33 3.39 -36.78 -51.18
CA SER A 33 4.57 -37.58 -50.85
C SER A 33 5.89 -36.84 -51.16
N GLY A 34 5.98 -36.14 -52.29
CA GLY A 34 7.16 -35.35 -52.65
C GLY A 34 7.40 -34.17 -51.69
N GLN A 35 6.33 -33.55 -51.20
CA GLN A 35 6.43 -32.49 -50.20
C GLN A 35 6.88 -33.04 -48.84
N CYS A 36 6.38 -34.19 -48.39
CA CYS A 36 6.87 -34.82 -47.16
C CYS A 36 8.38 -35.10 -47.21
N LEU A 37 8.88 -35.60 -48.35
CA LEU A 37 10.31 -35.81 -48.55
C LEU A 37 11.11 -34.51 -48.46
N THR A 38 10.67 -33.47 -49.17
CA THR A 38 11.33 -32.15 -49.16
C THR A 38 11.35 -31.54 -47.74
N LEU A 39 10.26 -31.67 -46.99
CA LEU A 39 10.19 -31.20 -45.61
C LEU A 39 11.11 -32.00 -44.68
N ASN A 40 11.17 -33.32 -44.84
CA ASN A 40 12.10 -34.16 -44.08
C ASN A 40 13.57 -33.85 -44.39
N ASP A 41 13.90 -33.52 -45.64
CA ASP A 41 15.24 -33.07 -46.01
C ASP A 41 15.58 -31.73 -45.34
N ARG A 42 14.68 -30.73 -45.38
CA ARG A 42 14.85 -29.46 -44.66
C ARG A 42 14.99 -29.66 -43.14
N LEU A 43 14.19 -30.54 -42.55
CA LEU A 43 14.29 -30.88 -41.13
C LEU A 43 15.64 -31.51 -40.81
N ARG A 44 16.13 -32.44 -41.65
CA ARG A 44 17.45 -33.06 -41.47
C ARG A 44 18.56 -32.01 -41.53
N ASP A 45 18.51 -31.10 -42.50
CA ASP A 45 19.52 -30.05 -42.65
C ASP A 45 19.53 -29.11 -41.44
N SER A 46 18.35 -28.71 -40.94
CA SER A 46 18.25 -27.92 -39.70
C SER A 46 18.81 -28.67 -38.48
N ILE A 47 18.57 -29.98 -38.36
CA ILE A 47 19.10 -30.79 -37.26
C ILE A 47 20.62 -30.92 -37.33
N GLU A 48 21.19 -31.13 -38.52
CA GLU A 48 22.64 -31.19 -38.70
C GLU A 48 23.32 -29.89 -38.27
N LEU A 49 22.69 -28.74 -38.54
CA LEU A 49 23.17 -27.43 -38.07
C LEU A 49 23.05 -27.27 -36.56
N ILE A 50 21.93 -27.71 -35.95
CA ILE A 50 21.74 -27.72 -34.49
C ILE A 50 22.84 -28.55 -33.82
N GLU A 51 23.13 -29.75 -34.34
CA GLU A 51 24.14 -30.67 -33.80
C GLU A 51 25.57 -30.11 -33.93
N ARG A 52 25.81 -29.22 -34.89
CA ARG A 52 27.07 -28.48 -35.04
C ARG A 52 27.16 -27.22 -34.18
N GLY A 53 26.11 -26.88 -33.43
CA GLY A 53 26.03 -25.66 -32.63
C GLY A 53 25.82 -24.38 -33.46
N MET A 54 25.28 -24.51 -34.68
CA MET A 54 24.96 -23.42 -35.61
C MET A 54 23.45 -23.12 -35.58
N MET A 55 22.96 -22.65 -34.43
CA MET A 55 21.52 -22.45 -34.20
C MET A 55 20.93 -21.33 -35.05
N ALA A 56 21.68 -20.24 -35.30
CA ALA A 56 21.17 -19.12 -36.09
C ALA A 56 20.89 -19.54 -37.53
N GLU A 57 21.80 -20.32 -38.12
CA GLU A 57 21.68 -20.88 -39.46
C GLU A 57 20.54 -21.93 -39.53
N ALA A 58 20.40 -22.76 -38.49
CA ALA A 58 19.29 -23.71 -38.40
C ALA A 58 17.92 -23.01 -38.36
N VAL A 59 17.83 -21.92 -37.59
CA VAL A 59 16.64 -21.07 -37.49
C VAL A 59 16.36 -20.36 -38.79
N GLU A 60 17.38 -19.86 -39.49
CA GLU A 60 17.24 -19.25 -40.81
C GLU A 60 16.61 -20.25 -41.81
N ILE A 61 17.13 -21.49 -41.91
CA ILE A 61 16.56 -22.53 -42.76
C ILE A 61 15.10 -22.86 -42.37
N ALA A 62 14.81 -22.89 -41.07
CA ALA A 62 13.47 -23.16 -40.57
C ALA A 62 12.48 -22.01 -40.85
N GLN A 63 12.95 -20.76 -40.90
CA GLN A 63 12.13 -19.58 -41.15
C GLN A 63 12.03 -19.20 -42.63
N GLN A 64 12.90 -19.73 -43.51
CA GLN A 64 12.81 -19.55 -44.96
C GLN A 64 11.39 -19.83 -45.46
N GLU A 65 10.84 -18.90 -46.24
CA GLU A 65 9.44 -19.00 -46.69
C GLU A 65 9.23 -20.20 -47.64
N PRO A 66 8.22 -21.05 -47.39
CA PRO A 66 7.28 -20.97 -46.28
C PRO A 66 7.87 -21.59 -44.98
N PRO A 67 7.52 -21.07 -43.79
CA PRO A 67 8.10 -21.51 -42.51
C PRO A 67 7.98 -23.02 -42.29
N LEU A 68 9.11 -23.69 -42.07
CA LEU A 68 9.24 -25.15 -42.04
C LEU A 68 8.27 -25.79 -41.04
N ILE A 69 8.19 -25.25 -39.82
CA ILE A 69 7.34 -25.81 -38.75
C ILE A 69 5.86 -25.73 -39.11
N SER A 70 5.39 -24.57 -39.59
CA SER A 70 3.98 -24.40 -39.98
C SER A 70 3.59 -25.39 -41.08
N LEU A 71 4.47 -25.62 -42.06
CA LEU A 71 4.25 -26.61 -43.12
C LEU A 71 4.22 -28.04 -42.58
N CYS A 72 5.16 -28.40 -41.69
CA CYS A 72 5.18 -29.72 -41.08
C CYS A 72 3.91 -29.99 -40.24
N GLU A 73 3.39 -29.00 -39.51
CA GLU A 73 2.17 -29.13 -38.71
C GLU A 73 0.90 -29.26 -39.55
N GLU A 74 0.80 -28.53 -40.66
CA GLU A 74 -0.28 -28.71 -41.63
C GLU A 74 -0.23 -30.11 -42.24
N MET A 75 0.95 -30.57 -42.66
CA MET A 75 1.11 -31.88 -43.28
C MET A 75 0.90 -33.03 -42.29
N ALA A 76 1.36 -32.91 -41.04
CA ALA A 76 1.18 -33.92 -39.98
C ALA A 76 -0.29 -34.11 -39.57
N ARG A 77 -1.13 -33.08 -39.71
CA ARG A 77 -2.59 -33.20 -39.53
C ARG A 77 -3.21 -34.16 -40.56
N LEU A 78 -2.76 -34.11 -41.82
CA LEU A 78 -3.24 -35.02 -42.87
C LEU A 78 -2.71 -36.45 -42.71
N GLU A 79 -1.50 -36.62 -42.21
CA GLU A 79 -0.98 -37.93 -41.87
C GLU A 79 -1.89 -38.62 -40.83
N SER A 80 -2.42 -37.85 -39.88
CA SER A 80 -3.27 -38.33 -38.80
C SER A 80 -4.75 -38.52 -39.20
N SER A 81 -5.19 -37.98 -40.34
CA SER A 81 -6.58 -38.07 -40.82
C SER A 81 -6.88 -39.32 -41.66
N GLY A 82 -5.95 -40.28 -41.74
CA GLY A 82 -6.12 -41.54 -42.48
C GLY A 82 -5.71 -41.49 -43.95
N TRP A 83 -5.11 -40.38 -44.41
CA TRP A 83 -4.58 -40.27 -45.79
C TRP A 83 -3.61 -41.39 -46.18
N PRO A 84 -2.62 -41.78 -45.33
CA PRO A 84 -1.71 -42.87 -45.67
C PRO A 84 -2.42 -44.22 -45.83
N ASP A 85 -3.45 -44.47 -45.02
CA ASP A 85 -4.24 -45.71 -45.09
C ASP A 85 -5.09 -45.73 -46.36
N LEU A 86 -5.72 -44.62 -46.72
CA LEU A 86 -6.45 -44.48 -47.99
C LEU A 86 -5.53 -44.68 -49.20
N CYS A 87 -4.32 -44.10 -49.18
CA CYS A 87 -3.33 -44.31 -50.24
C CYS A 87 -2.95 -45.79 -50.36
N ARG A 88 -2.76 -46.47 -49.23
CA ARG A 88 -2.44 -47.91 -49.18
C ARG A 88 -3.58 -48.76 -49.76
N GLU A 89 -4.81 -48.50 -49.34
CA GLU A 89 -6.01 -49.22 -49.81
C GLU A 89 -6.24 -49.08 -51.31
N ARG A 90 -5.94 -47.90 -51.86
CA ARG A 90 -6.14 -47.58 -53.28
C ARG A 90 -4.92 -47.86 -54.17
N GLY A 91 -3.81 -48.33 -53.60
CA GLY A 91 -2.57 -48.59 -54.34
C GLY A 91 -1.88 -47.33 -54.86
N TRP A 92 -2.10 -46.18 -54.21
CA TRP A 92 -1.42 -44.92 -54.51
C TRP A 92 -0.06 -44.85 -53.80
N GLN A 93 0.75 -43.86 -54.19
CA GLN A 93 2.03 -43.60 -53.52
C GLN A 93 1.80 -43.27 -52.05
N ILE A 94 2.33 -44.10 -51.16
CA ILE A 94 2.24 -43.89 -49.71
C ILE A 94 3.26 -42.81 -49.32
N PRO A 95 2.84 -41.72 -48.65
CA PRO A 95 3.77 -40.69 -48.22
C PRO A 95 4.74 -41.19 -47.16
N VAL A 96 5.99 -40.70 -47.20
CA VAL A 96 6.97 -40.93 -46.14
C VAL A 96 6.54 -40.15 -44.89
N PRO A 97 6.53 -40.78 -43.69
CA PRO A 97 6.13 -40.10 -42.47
C PRO A 97 7.05 -38.92 -42.16
N LEU A 98 6.49 -37.85 -41.61
CA LEU A 98 7.29 -36.69 -41.20
C LEU A 98 8.09 -37.05 -39.95
N ASN A 99 9.36 -36.61 -39.90
CA ASN A 99 10.21 -36.83 -38.74
C ASN A 99 9.80 -35.90 -37.58
N ARG A 100 8.86 -36.37 -36.76
CA ARG A 100 8.30 -35.59 -35.62
C ARG A 100 9.35 -35.22 -34.59
N ASP A 101 10.33 -36.09 -34.34
CA ASP A 101 11.42 -35.82 -33.40
C ASP A 101 12.31 -34.66 -33.91
N ALA A 102 12.64 -34.66 -35.21
CA ALA A 102 13.36 -33.55 -35.83
C ALA A 102 12.55 -32.25 -35.78
N MET A 103 11.24 -32.31 -36.04
CA MET A 103 10.35 -31.15 -35.96
C MET A 103 10.35 -30.54 -34.55
N GLU A 104 10.20 -31.35 -33.50
CA GLU A 104 10.20 -30.87 -32.11
C GLU A 104 11.55 -30.29 -31.69
N ARG A 105 12.67 -30.89 -32.14
CA ARG A 105 14.01 -30.33 -31.91
C ARG A 105 14.20 -28.98 -32.59
N VAL A 106 13.72 -28.81 -33.83
CA VAL A 106 13.78 -27.51 -34.53
C VAL A 106 12.86 -26.47 -33.87
N LYS A 107 11.67 -26.86 -33.39
CA LYS A 107 10.80 -25.98 -32.58
C LYS A 107 11.49 -25.49 -31.32
N LYS A 108 12.09 -26.42 -30.54
CA LYS A 108 12.85 -26.08 -29.34
C LYS A 108 14.00 -25.11 -29.66
N CYS A 109 14.71 -25.34 -30.77
CA CYS A 109 15.77 -24.45 -31.24
C CYS A 109 15.25 -23.03 -31.57
N LEU A 110 14.11 -22.91 -32.24
CA LEU A 110 13.49 -21.61 -32.56
C LEU A 110 13.10 -20.81 -31.32
N VAL A 111 12.55 -21.48 -30.29
CA VAL A 111 12.21 -20.84 -29.01
C VAL A 111 13.48 -20.39 -28.29
N THR A 112 14.50 -21.27 -28.24
CA THR A 112 15.77 -21.01 -27.58
C THR A 112 16.53 -19.85 -28.23
N GLU A 113 16.61 -19.80 -29.56
CA GLU A 113 17.27 -18.72 -30.29
C GLU A 113 16.61 -17.36 -30.05
N ARG A 114 15.27 -17.29 -30.07
CA ARG A 114 14.54 -16.05 -29.80
C ARG A 114 14.83 -15.48 -28.41
N ALA A 115 14.95 -16.36 -27.41
CA ALA A 115 15.30 -15.96 -26.05
C ALA A 115 16.75 -15.48 -25.94
N ILE A 116 17.68 -16.10 -26.67
CA ILE A 116 19.12 -15.82 -26.60
C ILE A 116 19.53 -14.60 -27.47
N ALA A 117 18.86 -14.34 -28.59
CA ALA A 117 19.19 -13.26 -29.52
C ALA A 117 19.40 -11.86 -28.85
N PRO A 118 18.48 -11.36 -27.99
CA PRO A 118 18.69 -10.09 -27.29
C PRO A 118 19.85 -10.13 -26.29
N LEU A 119 20.12 -11.30 -25.69
CA LEU A 119 21.26 -11.52 -24.80
C LEU A 119 22.58 -11.46 -25.56
N ILE A 120 22.67 -12.05 -26.76
CA ILE A 120 23.86 -11.95 -27.62
C ILE A 120 24.13 -10.50 -28.02
N GLN A 121 23.10 -9.72 -28.35
CA GLN A 121 23.27 -8.30 -28.65
C GLN A 121 23.81 -7.53 -27.42
N SER A 122 23.33 -7.87 -26.23
CA SER A 122 23.79 -7.28 -24.97
C SER A 122 25.22 -7.72 -24.63
N LEU A 123 25.57 -8.98 -24.89
CA LEU A 123 26.92 -9.52 -24.74
C LEU A 123 27.92 -8.80 -25.64
N ARG A 124 27.56 -8.57 -26.91
CA ARG A 124 28.40 -7.79 -27.85
C ARG A 124 28.64 -6.37 -27.35
N ARG A 125 27.61 -5.71 -26.81
CA ARG A 125 27.73 -4.37 -26.21
C ARG A 125 28.65 -4.39 -24.99
N ALA A 126 28.45 -5.33 -24.05
CA ALA A 126 29.27 -5.45 -22.86
C ALA A 126 30.74 -5.77 -23.18
N ASN A 127 30.97 -6.62 -24.18
CA ASN A 127 32.31 -6.99 -24.64
C ASN A 127 33.03 -5.79 -25.29
N ASN A 128 32.31 -4.99 -26.09
CA ASN A 128 32.87 -3.76 -26.68
C ASN A 128 33.24 -2.70 -25.63
N LEU A 129 32.56 -2.69 -24.49
CA LEU A 129 32.88 -1.82 -23.34
C LEU A 129 34.02 -2.37 -22.47
N GLY A 130 34.49 -3.59 -22.73
CA GLY A 130 35.53 -4.25 -21.93
C GLY A 130 35.06 -4.64 -20.52
N ASN A 131 33.75 -4.72 -20.27
CA ASN A 131 33.20 -5.07 -18.95
C ASN A 131 33.05 -6.59 -18.81
N ALA A 132 34.08 -7.24 -18.28
CA ALA A 132 34.11 -8.69 -18.10
C ALA A 132 33.04 -9.21 -17.14
N GLY A 133 32.69 -8.46 -16.10
CA GLY A 133 31.63 -8.84 -15.15
C GLY A 133 30.25 -8.89 -15.80
N GLN A 134 29.91 -7.86 -16.59
CA GLN A 134 28.67 -7.85 -17.38
C GLN A 134 28.65 -8.97 -18.44
N CYS A 135 29.78 -9.23 -19.10
CA CYS A 135 29.88 -10.33 -20.06
C CYS A 135 29.61 -11.69 -19.38
N ALA A 136 30.23 -11.94 -18.22
CA ALA A 136 30.01 -13.16 -17.44
C ALA A 136 28.54 -13.30 -17.00
N ALA A 137 27.93 -12.23 -16.48
CA ALA A 137 26.53 -12.23 -16.06
C ALA A 137 25.57 -12.58 -17.22
N ILE A 138 25.76 -11.97 -18.40
CA ILE A 138 24.96 -12.26 -19.60
C ILE A 138 25.22 -13.69 -20.09
N LEU A 139 26.46 -14.18 -20.04
CA LEU A 139 26.78 -15.55 -20.41
C LEU A 139 26.18 -16.59 -19.45
N ARG A 140 26.05 -16.30 -18.15
CA ARG A 140 25.33 -17.17 -17.21
C ARG A 140 23.86 -17.31 -17.58
N GLU A 141 23.21 -16.20 -17.95
CA GLU A 141 21.83 -16.20 -18.47
C GLU A 141 21.72 -17.06 -19.74
N ILE A 142 22.64 -16.89 -20.69
CA ILE A 142 22.67 -17.69 -21.93
C ILE A 142 22.87 -19.18 -21.63
N VAL A 143 23.81 -19.55 -20.75
CA VAL A 143 24.08 -20.94 -20.35
C VAL A 143 22.90 -21.55 -19.59
N ARG A 144 22.10 -20.75 -18.86
CA ARG A 144 20.87 -21.22 -18.21
C ARG A 144 19.81 -21.61 -19.24
N ILE A 145 19.67 -20.84 -20.31
CA ILE A 145 18.71 -21.09 -21.39
C ILE A 145 19.19 -22.24 -22.30
N ASP A 146 20.48 -22.24 -22.67
CA ASP A 146 21.13 -23.23 -23.53
C ASP A 146 22.27 -23.94 -22.80
N SER A 147 21.88 -24.78 -21.85
CA SER A 147 22.82 -25.51 -20.98
C SER A 147 23.56 -26.66 -21.68
N GLU A 148 23.16 -27.05 -22.88
CA GLU A 148 23.79 -28.13 -23.64
C GLU A 148 24.98 -27.63 -24.47
N ASN A 149 25.04 -26.33 -24.76
CA ASN A 149 26.07 -25.76 -25.62
C ASN A 149 27.40 -25.52 -24.89
N VAL A 150 28.37 -26.38 -25.20
CA VAL A 150 29.73 -26.37 -24.65
C VAL A 150 30.45 -25.04 -24.92
N ARG A 151 30.21 -24.40 -26.07
CA ARG A 151 30.90 -23.14 -26.42
C ARG A 151 30.55 -22.00 -25.48
N TRP A 152 29.30 -21.91 -25.02
CA TRP A 152 28.90 -20.88 -24.06
C TRP A 152 29.54 -21.11 -22.68
N LYS A 153 29.66 -22.38 -22.26
CA LYS A 153 30.34 -22.73 -21.01
C LYS A 153 31.83 -22.40 -21.04
N ASP A 154 32.51 -22.67 -22.17
CA ASP A 154 33.92 -22.33 -22.34
C ASP A 154 34.15 -20.82 -22.34
N GLN A 155 33.29 -20.07 -23.04
CA GLN A 155 33.34 -18.61 -23.04
C GLN A 155 33.06 -18.02 -21.65
N LEU A 156 32.05 -18.53 -20.96
CA LEU A 156 31.73 -18.13 -19.58
C LEU A 156 32.93 -18.33 -18.67
N SER A 157 33.56 -19.50 -18.72
CA SER A 157 34.75 -19.82 -17.91
C SER A 157 35.91 -18.85 -18.19
N SER A 158 36.12 -18.46 -19.45
CA SER A 158 37.15 -17.47 -19.82
C SER A 158 36.89 -16.08 -19.21
N PHE A 159 35.66 -15.58 -19.32
CA PHE A 159 35.27 -14.29 -18.73
C PHE A 159 35.27 -14.33 -17.20
N GLU A 160 34.82 -15.42 -16.59
CA GLU A 160 34.85 -15.62 -15.15
C GLU A 160 36.28 -15.63 -14.61
N ASN A 161 37.21 -16.32 -15.27
CA ASN A 161 38.61 -16.31 -14.89
C ASN A 161 39.20 -14.89 -14.95
N HIS A 162 38.89 -14.14 -16.01
CA HIS A 162 39.33 -12.75 -16.11
C HIS A 162 38.72 -11.86 -15.02
N ARG A 163 37.43 -12.03 -14.71
CA ARG A 163 36.76 -11.31 -13.64
C ARG A 163 37.37 -11.64 -12.28
N LEU A 164 37.63 -12.92 -11.98
CA LEU A 164 38.28 -13.36 -10.74
C LEU A 164 39.65 -12.71 -10.51
N GLN A 165 40.41 -12.40 -11.56
CA GLN A 165 41.68 -11.68 -11.46
C GLN A 165 41.51 -10.18 -11.11
N GLN A 166 40.34 -9.61 -11.38
CA GLN A 166 40.02 -8.21 -11.07
C GLN A 166 39.45 -8.03 -9.67
N LEU A 167 38.68 -9.01 -9.17
CA LEU A 167 37.95 -8.92 -7.89
C LEU A 167 38.85 -8.56 -6.69
N PRO A 168 40.07 -9.09 -6.51
CA PRO A 168 40.92 -8.71 -5.36
C PRO A 168 41.31 -7.23 -5.36
N LYS A 169 41.62 -6.65 -6.53
CA LYS A 169 41.94 -5.22 -6.64
C LYS A 169 40.73 -4.34 -6.37
N GLU A 170 39.56 -4.79 -6.81
CA GLU A 170 38.29 -4.12 -6.56
C GLU A 170 37.91 -4.17 -5.08
N LEU A 171 38.06 -5.32 -4.42
CA LEU A 171 37.82 -5.47 -2.98
C LEU A 171 38.71 -4.51 -2.18
N GLU A 172 40.02 -4.45 -2.46
CA GLU A 172 40.94 -3.55 -1.77
C GLU A 172 40.61 -2.06 -2.01
N ARG A 173 40.18 -1.71 -3.22
CA ARG A 173 39.70 -0.36 -3.52
C ARG A 173 38.46 -0.03 -2.68
N LEU A 174 37.47 -0.91 -2.66
CA LEU A 174 36.22 -0.71 -1.93
C LEU A 174 36.44 -0.63 -0.41
N LYS A 175 37.39 -1.43 0.13
CA LYS A 175 37.81 -1.31 1.53
C LYS A 175 38.38 0.06 1.85
N LYS A 176 39.24 0.59 0.96
CA LYS A 176 39.88 1.91 1.13
C LYS A 176 38.87 3.06 1.02
N GLU A 177 37.92 2.96 0.10
CA GLU A 177 36.87 3.97 -0.12
C GLU A 177 35.72 3.88 0.89
N LYS A 178 35.64 2.80 1.70
CA LYS A 178 34.53 2.49 2.60
C LYS A 178 33.15 2.56 1.92
N ASN A 179 33.07 2.19 0.64
CA ASN A 179 31.83 2.21 -0.13
C ASN A 179 31.03 0.91 0.09
N LEU A 180 30.11 0.94 1.05
CA LEU A 180 29.33 -0.23 1.47
C LEU A 180 28.36 -0.74 0.40
N ASN A 181 27.78 0.17 -0.39
CA ASN A 181 26.83 -0.19 -1.45
C ASN A 181 27.51 -1.02 -2.54
N ASP A 182 28.70 -0.62 -2.97
CA ASP A 182 29.43 -1.38 -3.98
C ASP A 182 30.07 -2.66 -3.40
N MET A 183 30.40 -2.68 -2.10
CA MET A 183 30.79 -3.90 -1.40
C MET A 183 29.65 -4.93 -1.36
N ALA A 184 28.42 -4.48 -1.09
CA ALA A 184 27.25 -5.36 -1.10
C ALA A 184 27.00 -5.96 -2.50
N LYS A 185 27.12 -5.15 -3.56
CA LYS A 185 27.05 -5.63 -4.95
C LYS A 185 28.13 -6.68 -5.24
N LEU A 186 29.36 -6.45 -4.78
CA LEU A 186 30.47 -7.39 -4.92
C LEU A 186 30.16 -8.73 -4.23
N ILE A 187 29.63 -8.71 -2.99
CA ILE A 187 29.26 -9.93 -2.27
C ILE A 187 28.14 -10.69 -2.98
N VAL A 188 27.14 -9.99 -3.50
CA VAL A 188 26.08 -10.60 -4.31
C VAL A 188 26.66 -11.27 -5.54
N GLU A 189 27.58 -10.60 -6.25
CA GLU A 189 28.29 -11.17 -7.41
C GLU A 189 29.08 -12.44 -7.04
N LEU A 190 29.79 -12.40 -5.91
CA LEU A 190 30.60 -13.53 -5.42
C LEU A 190 29.76 -14.75 -5.01
N LYS A 191 28.51 -14.55 -4.58
CA LYS A 191 27.59 -15.63 -4.18
C LYS A 191 26.80 -16.25 -5.33
N GLN A 192 26.88 -15.69 -6.54
CA GLN A 192 26.24 -16.30 -7.71
C GLN A 192 26.86 -17.68 -8.03
N PRO A 193 26.20 -18.55 -8.80
CA PRO A 193 26.82 -19.77 -9.28
C PRO A 193 27.93 -19.43 -10.30
N TRP A 194 29.19 -19.73 -9.94
CA TRP A 194 30.35 -19.62 -10.83
C TRP A 194 30.70 -20.99 -11.43
N SER A 195 31.15 -21.01 -12.68
CA SER A 195 31.69 -22.24 -13.31
C SER A 195 33.07 -22.57 -12.76
N ILE A 196 33.81 -21.53 -12.34
CA ILE A 196 35.09 -21.63 -11.63
C ILE A 196 34.83 -21.32 -10.15
N PRO A 197 35.13 -22.24 -9.21
CA PRO A 197 34.86 -22.01 -7.80
C PRO A 197 35.61 -20.77 -7.29
N VAL A 198 34.88 -19.87 -6.65
CA VAL A 198 35.43 -18.72 -5.92
C VAL A 198 36.01 -19.21 -4.60
N ASP A 199 37.17 -18.70 -4.19
CA ASP A 199 37.73 -19.02 -2.87
C ASP A 199 36.79 -18.53 -1.76
N GLU A 200 36.25 -19.44 -0.96
CA GLU A 200 35.35 -19.13 0.16
C GLU A 200 35.98 -18.15 1.16
N ARG A 201 37.32 -18.14 1.29
CA ARG A 201 38.03 -17.20 2.16
C ARG A 201 37.85 -15.76 1.67
N PHE A 202 37.80 -15.56 0.36
CA PHE A 202 37.60 -14.25 -0.24
C PHE A 202 36.17 -13.73 -0.01
N ILE A 203 35.17 -14.63 -0.09
CA ILE A 203 33.78 -14.31 0.23
C ILE A 203 33.66 -13.93 1.71
N ALA A 204 34.20 -14.76 2.60
CA ALA A 204 34.19 -14.51 4.04
C ALA A 204 34.93 -13.21 4.42
N GLU A 205 36.01 -12.87 3.72
CA GLU A 205 36.74 -11.62 3.91
C GLU A 205 35.90 -10.39 3.51
N ALA A 206 35.24 -10.42 2.35
CA ALA A 206 34.35 -9.35 1.91
C ALA A 206 33.16 -9.18 2.86
N GLU A 207 32.53 -10.29 3.28
CA GLU A 207 31.44 -10.29 4.24
C GLU A 207 31.85 -9.75 5.62
N SER A 208 32.98 -10.23 6.15
CA SER A 208 33.50 -9.77 7.44
C SER A 208 33.81 -8.27 7.42
N PHE A 209 34.40 -7.77 6.32
CA PHE A 209 34.63 -6.34 6.17
C PHE A 209 33.31 -5.54 6.13
N MET A 210 32.32 -6.00 5.36
CA MET A 210 31.02 -5.34 5.27
C MET A 210 30.31 -5.31 6.63
N VAL A 211 30.32 -6.42 7.36
CA VAL A 211 29.73 -6.49 8.72
C VAL A 211 30.43 -5.52 9.65
N HIS A 212 31.76 -5.50 9.70
CA HIS A 212 32.50 -4.58 10.55
C HIS A 212 32.30 -3.11 10.18
N ALA A 213 32.24 -2.79 8.90
CA ALA A 213 32.03 -1.42 8.45
C ALA A 213 30.60 -0.93 8.73
N LEU A 214 29.59 -1.82 8.59
CA LEU A 214 28.23 -1.54 9.03
C LEU A 214 28.13 -1.37 10.55
N GLU A 215 28.80 -2.23 11.34
CA GLU A 215 28.89 -2.09 12.79
C GLU A 215 29.50 -0.73 13.18
N GLU A 216 30.60 -0.32 12.53
CA GLU A 216 31.25 0.98 12.74
C GLU A 216 30.32 2.16 12.39
N GLU A 217 29.63 2.11 11.25
CA GLU A 217 28.69 3.16 10.81
C GLU A 217 27.49 3.28 11.76
N GLN A 218 26.86 2.15 12.10
CA GLN A 218 25.71 2.12 13.01
C GLN A 218 26.11 2.56 14.42
N TYR A 219 27.30 2.20 14.88
CA TYR A 219 27.85 2.68 16.14
C TYR A 219 28.07 4.21 16.12
N ASN A 220 28.68 4.75 15.05
CA ASN A 220 28.88 6.19 14.90
C ASN A 220 27.56 6.96 14.85
N ARG A 221 26.55 6.41 14.15
CA ARG A 221 25.20 6.96 14.12
C ARG A 221 24.55 6.92 15.50
N ALA A 222 24.70 5.82 16.24
CA ALA A 222 24.22 5.72 17.61
C ALA A 222 24.89 6.72 18.56
N VAL A 223 26.20 6.96 18.42
CA VAL A 223 26.91 8.02 19.17
C VAL A 223 26.31 9.40 18.88
N ALA A 224 26.02 9.71 17.61
CA ALA A 224 25.40 10.98 17.22
C ALA A 224 23.97 11.10 17.78
N THR A 225 23.16 10.05 17.64
CA THR A 225 21.78 10.02 18.15
C THR A 225 21.74 10.10 19.68
N ILE A 226 22.62 9.42 20.41
CA ILE A 226 22.70 9.53 21.87
C ILE A 226 23.10 10.96 22.30
N LYS A 227 23.97 11.63 21.56
CA LYS A 227 24.27 13.05 21.81
C LYS A 227 23.05 13.94 21.57
N GLN A 228 22.25 13.66 20.53
CA GLN A 228 20.98 14.37 20.29
C GLN A 228 19.98 14.12 21.42
N ILE A 229 19.82 12.86 21.86
CA ILE A 229 18.97 12.50 23.01
C ILE A 229 19.42 13.25 24.28
N ALA A 230 20.72 13.26 24.57
CA ALA A 230 21.26 13.97 25.72
C ALA A 230 21.00 15.48 25.63
N SER A 231 21.25 16.10 24.47
CA SER A 231 21.03 17.53 24.24
C SER A 231 19.55 17.92 24.31
N ALA A 232 18.65 17.13 23.71
CA ALA A 232 17.21 17.38 23.72
C ALA A 232 16.63 17.20 25.13
N HIS A 233 17.10 16.19 25.87
CA HIS A 233 16.74 15.99 27.27
C HIS A 233 17.25 17.12 28.18
N GLU A 234 18.47 17.62 27.97
CA GLU A 234 19.00 18.78 28.71
C GLU A 234 18.28 20.10 28.37
N ALA A 235 17.81 20.25 27.13
CA ALA A 235 17.03 21.40 26.67
C ALA A 235 15.53 21.32 27.02
N GLU A 236 15.08 20.18 27.58
CA GLU A 236 13.67 19.85 27.82
C GLU A 236 12.78 19.95 26.55
N ASP A 237 13.35 19.70 25.37
CA ASP A 237 12.66 19.71 24.09
C ASP A 237 12.03 18.34 23.81
N ILE A 238 10.71 18.23 23.99
CA ILE A 238 9.96 16.97 23.88
C ILE A 238 9.95 16.46 22.43
N ASP A 239 9.81 17.36 21.45
CA ASP A 239 9.66 16.97 20.05
C ASP A 239 10.99 16.45 19.50
N ALA A 240 12.08 17.21 19.71
CA ALA A 240 13.43 16.79 19.31
C ALA A 240 13.86 15.50 20.03
N LEU A 241 13.45 15.32 21.30
CA LEU A 241 13.72 14.09 22.04
C LEU A 241 12.95 12.90 21.46
N GLY A 242 11.69 13.08 21.06
CA GLY A 242 10.87 12.06 20.42
C GLY A 242 11.46 11.55 19.12
N GLU A 243 11.93 12.45 18.25
CA GLU A 243 12.62 12.11 17.00
C GLU A 243 13.90 11.31 17.27
N ALA A 244 14.74 11.80 18.19
CA ALA A 244 16.01 11.16 18.52
C ALA A 244 15.83 9.79 19.18
N VAL A 245 14.82 9.63 20.06
CA VAL A 245 14.43 8.34 20.66
C VAL A 245 13.98 7.35 19.58
N THR A 246 13.16 7.79 18.63
CA THR A 246 12.67 6.93 17.54
C THR A 246 13.83 6.48 16.66
N ALA A 247 14.73 7.40 16.30
CA ALA A 247 15.95 7.08 15.57
C ALA A 247 16.81 6.04 16.32
N PHE A 248 16.96 6.16 17.65
CA PHE A 248 17.70 5.19 18.45
C PHE A 248 17.04 3.81 18.52
N GLN A 249 15.70 3.75 18.60
CA GLN A 249 14.95 2.48 18.55
C GLN A 249 15.11 1.76 17.22
N HIS A 250 15.17 2.50 16.10
CA HIS A 250 15.48 1.92 14.79
C HIS A 250 16.89 1.32 14.76
N LEU A 251 17.87 1.99 15.38
CA LEU A 251 19.23 1.44 15.54
C LEU A 251 19.22 0.17 16.41
N GLU A 252 18.50 0.14 17.52
CA GLU A 252 18.43 -1.03 18.42
C GLU A 252 17.83 -2.29 17.75
N LYS A 253 16.92 -2.11 16.78
CA LYS A 253 16.36 -3.21 15.98
C LYS A 253 17.31 -3.72 14.90
N SER A 254 18.36 -2.97 14.56
CA SER A 254 19.35 -3.38 13.56
C SER A 254 20.19 -4.55 14.07
N ARG A 255 20.41 -5.56 13.22
CA ARG A 255 21.28 -6.72 13.55
C ARG A 255 22.73 -6.32 13.82
N TYR A 256 23.15 -5.15 13.34
CA TYR A 256 24.54 -4.67 13.37
C TYR A 256 24.84 -3.69 14.50
N PHE A 257 23.89 -3.46 15.40
CA PHE A 257 24.09 -2.55 16.53
C PHE A 257 23.79 -3.26 17.86
N ARG A 258 24.71 -3.13 18.82
CA ARG A 258 24.51 -3.57 20.19
C ARG A 258 24.84 -2.40 21.12
N PRO A 259 23.84 -1.77 21.76
CA PRO A 259 24.11 -0.65 22.64
C PRO A 259 24.90 -1.11 23.87
N ASP A 260 25.96 -0.36 24.19
CA ASP A 260 26.70 -0.56 25.43
C ASP A 260 25.89 -0.05 26.63
N ASP A 261 26.36 -0.33 27.85
CA ASP A 261 25.67 0.06 29.07
C ASP A 261 25.60 1.60 29.23
N SER A 262 26.54 2.34 28.61
CA SER A 262 26.54 3.80 28.64
C SER A 262 25.35 4.36 27.84
N PHE A 263 25.12 3.85 26.62
CA PHE A 263 23.99 4.24 25.78
C PHE A 263 22.66 3.87 26.44
N LYS A 264 22.54 2.67 26.99
CA LYS A 264 21.33 2.22 27.69
C LYS A 264 20.96 3.15 28.84
N ASN A 265 21.93 3.51 29.68
CA ASN A 265 21.68 4.39 30.81
C ASN A 265 21.21 5.79 30.39
N ILE A 266 21.81 6.38 29.35
CA ILE A 266 21.40 7.70 28.84
C ILE A 266 20.00 7.61 28.22
N TYR A 267 19.76 6.60 27.40
CA TYR A 267 18.49 6.35 26.73
C TYR A 267 17.36 6.07 27.72
N GLU A 268 17.53 5.17 28.69
CA GLU A 268 16.50 4.82 29.68
C GLU A 268 16.09 6.01 30.53
N ARG A 269 17.07 6.84 30.94
CA ARG A 269 16.81 8.07 31.68
C ARG A 269 15.98 9.05 30.85
N ALA A 270 16.39 9.30 29.61
CA ALA A 270 15.69 10.20 28.72
C ALA A 270 14.30 9.68 28.32
N MET A 271 14.15 8.37 28.10
CA MET A 271 12.89 7.73 27.76
C MET A 271 11.89 7.74 28.92
N THR A 272 12.37 7.57 30.16
CA THR A 272 11.53 7.68 31.36
C THR A 272 10.97 9.09 31.49
N TRP A 273 11.83 10.10 31.31
CA TRP A 273 11.42 11.51 31.31
C TRP A 273 10.47 11.83 30.14
N TYR A 274 10.77 11.36 28.93
CA TYR A 274 9.93 11.53 27.75
C TYR A 274 8.53 10.96 27.94
N ARG A 275 8.41 9.71 28.43
CA ARG A 275 7.11 9.08 28.74
C ARG A 275 6.32 9.87 29.78
N GLN A 276 6.99 10.38 30.80
CA GLN A 276 6.35 11.24 31.80
C GLN A 276 5.83 12.53 31.15
N LYS A 277 6.67 13.21 30.36
CA LYS A 277 6.31 14.50 29.74
C LYS A 277 5.26 14.40 28.65
N VAL A 278 5.33 13.38 27.80
CA VAL A 278 4.28 13.07 26.82
C VAL A 278 2.97 12.72 27.51
N GLY A 279 3.02 11.99 28.64
CA GLY A 279 1.86 11.78 29.50
C GLY A 279 1.26 13.08 30.02
N GLU A 280 2.09 13.96 30.61
CA GLU A 280 1.66 15.30 31.09
C GLU A 280 1.08 16.16 29.95
N PHE A 281 1.70 16.14 28.77
CA PHE A 281 1.25 16.87 27.59
C PHE A 281 -0.09 16.34 27.05
N ASN A 282 -0.22 15.02 26.90
CA ASN A 282 -1.45 14.39 26.44
C ASN A 282 -2.60 14.60 27.43
N ASP A 283 -2.34 14.48 28.74
CA ASP A 283 -3.34 14.77 29.76
C ASP A 283 -3.78 16.24 29.72
N ARG A 284 -2.85 17.17 29.45
CA ARG A 284 -3.16 18.61 29.29
C ARG A 284 -3.96 18.89 28.03
N LYS A 285 -3.60 18.30 26.89
CA LYS A 285 -4.33 18.42 25.63
C LYS A 285 -5.72 17.82 25.75
N ALA A 286 -5.85 16.63 26.35
CA ALA A 286 -7.14 16.00 26.63
C ALA A 286 -8.00 16.86 27.57
N PHE A 287 -7.39 17.51 28.56
CA PHE A 287 -8.09 18.46 29.43
C PHE A 287 -8.61 19.68 28.65
N GLU A 288 -7.79 20.29 27.79
CA GLU A 288 -8.18 21.42 26.94
C GLU A 288 -9.26 21.05 25.91
N GLU A 289 -9.14 19.90 25.27
CA GLU A 289 -10.15 19.38 24.33
C GLU A 289 -11.47 19.08 25.04
N THR A 290 -11.41 18.47 26.24
CA THR A 290 -12.61 18.21 27.04
C THR A 290 -13.26 19.52 27.50
N LEU A 291 -12.46 20.54 27.86
CA LEU A 291 -12.96 21.89 28.13
C LEU A 291 -13.66 22.51 26.91
N LEU A 292 -13.06 22.41 25.72
CA LEU A 292 -13.65 22.90 24.48
C LEU A 292 -14.95 22.16 24.14
N GLN A 293 -15.00 20.85 24.32
CA GLN A 293 -16.20 20.05 24.12
C GLN A 293 -17.30 20.44 25.10
N ILE A 294 -16.97 20.66 26.36
CA ILE A 294 -17.90 21.16 27.38
C ILE A 294 -18.42 22.55 27.01
N ASN A 295 -17.55 23.48 26.58
CA ASN A 295 -17.98 24.81 26.15
C ASN A 295 -18.88 24.75 24.91
N ARG A 296 -18.59 23.86 23.95
CA ARG A 296 -19.47 23.63 22.78
C ARG A 296 -20.82 23.04 23.19
N GLN A 297 -20.85 22.09 24.13
CA GLN A 297 -22.09 21.48 24.60
C GLN A 297 -22.92 22.39 25.51
N LEU A 298 -22.27 23.24 26.31
CA LEU A 298 -22.94 24.33 27.02
C LEU A 298 -23.62 25.31 26.06
N SER A 299 -23.14 25.42 24.82
CA SER A 299 -23.75 26.27 23.80
C SER A 299 -24.93 25.61 23.07
N THR A 300 -25.07 24.27 23.14
CA THR A 300 -26.10 23.50 22.41
C THR A 300 -27.21 22.93 23.29
N ASP A 301 -27.22 23.26 24.59
CA ASP A 301 -28.23 22.82 25.58
C ASP A 301 -28.44 21.27 25.65
N ASN A 302 -27.45 20.48 25.23
CA ASN A 302 -27.51 19.02 25.29
C ASN A 302 -27.01 18.49 26.65
N ALA A 303 -27.93 18.33 27.60
CA ALA A 303 -27.60 17.98 28.98
C ALA A 303 -27.09 16.55 29.21
N GLU A 304 -27.40 15.59 28.33
CA GLU A 304 -26.99 14.18 28.52
C GLU A 304 -25.50 13.97 28.25
N GLY A 305 -24.97 14.55 27.17
CA GLY A 305 -23.53 14.51 26.89
C GLY A 305 -22.68 15.30 27.90
N LEU A 306 -23.26 16.34 28.50
CA LEU A 306 -22.53 17.27 29.37
C LEU A 306 -22.05 16.59 30.67
N ASN A 307 -22.81 15.62 31.18
CA ASN A 307 -22.53 14.97 32.46
C ASN A 307 -21.38 13.96 32.36
N GLU A 308 -21.25 13.25 31.24
CA GLU A 308 -20.12 12.34 30.98
C GLU A 308 -18.82 13.11 30.77
N LEU A 309 -18.87 14.18 29.96
CA LEU A 309 -17.72 15.07 29.76
C LEU A 309 -17.28 15.72 31.07
N TRP A 310 -18.23 16.10 31.93
CA TRP A 310 -17.92 16.67 33.25
C TRP A 310 -17.20 15.71 34.20
N ARG A 311 -17.52 14.41 34.15
CA ARG A 311 -16.79 13.38 34.92
C ARG A 311 -15.37 13.21 34.38
N SER A 312 -15.24 13.09 33.06
CA SER A 312 -13.93 13.00 32.38
C SER A 312 -13.03 14.20 32.72
N LEU A 313 -13.58 15.41 32.68
CA LEU A 313 -12.85 16.63 33.00
C LEU A 313 -12.38 16.69 34.47
N ASN A 314 -13.19 16.22 35.42
CA ASN A 314 -12.78 16.17 36.83
C ASN A 314 -11.66 15.17 37.09
N ASP A 315 -11.69 14.01 36.44
CA ASP A 315 -10.62 13.03 36.56
C ASP A 315 -9.31 13.55 35.92
N LEU A 316 -9.40 14.21 34.76
CA LEU A 316 -8.26 14.87 34.12
C LEU A 316 -7.71 16.05 34.96
N ALA A 317 -8.58 16.86 35.58
CA ALA A 317 -8.19 17.94 36.49
C ALA A 317 -7.40 17.43 37.70
N ARG A 318 -7.81 16.28 38.26
CA ARG A 318 -7.11 15.63 39.40
C ARG A 318 -5.73 15.10 39.01
N ARG A 319 -5.59 14.55 37.80
CA ARG A 319 -4.31 14.02 37.30
C ARG A 319 -3.34 15.13 36.92
N THR A 320 -3.83 16.19 36.27
CA THR A 320 -3.01 17.33 35.83
C THR A 320 -2.75 18.36 36.92
N GLY A 321 -3.44 18.28 38.07
CA GLY A 321 -3.33 19.26 39.16
C GLY A 321 -3.93 20.63 38.83
N GLN A 322 -4.67 20.77 37.73
CA GLN A 322 -5.28 22.03 37.32
C GLN A 322 -6.59 22.27 38.07
N SER A 323 -6.76 23.48 38.62
CA SER A 323 -8.00 23.88 39.26
C SER A 323 -9.04 24.29 38.21
N LEU A 324 -10.23 23.69 38.27
CA LEU A 324 -11.35 24.04 37.41
C LEU A 324 -11.88 25.44 37.75
N PRO A 325 -12.14 26.31 36.76
CA PRO A 325 -12.73 27.63 37.02
C PRO A 325 -14.08 27.50 37.74
N GLU A 326 -14.24 28.19 38.88
CA GLU A 326 -15.47 28.11 39.68
C GLU A 326 -16.73 28.52 38.90
N GLU A 327 -16.59 29.45 37.95
CA GLU A 327 -17.69 29.88 37.09
C GLU A 327 -18.16 28.77 36.15
N LEU A 328 -17.24 27.97 35.61
CA LEU A 328 -17.57 26.84 34.75
C LEU A 328 -18.32 25.76 35.55
N GLN A 329 -17.85 25.48 36.78
CA GLN A 329 -18.55 24.57 37.71
C GLN A 329 -19.97 25.03 38.00
N LYS A 330 -20.16 26.31 38.34
CA LYS A 330 -21.49 26.89 38.62
C LYS A 330 -22.38 26.84 37.39
N ASN A 331 -21.84 27.11 36.20
CA ASN A 331 -22.60 27.10 34.95
C ASN A 331 -23.06 25.69 34.55
N ILE A 332 -22.20 24.68 34.66
CA ILE A 332 -22.54 23.28 34.36
C ILE A 332 -23.60 22.75 35.33
N GLN A 333 -23.43 23.01 36.64
CA GLN A 333 -24.43 22.64 37.65
C GLN A 333 -25.78 23.33 37.40
N ARG A 334 -25.77 24.58 36.93
CA ARG A 334 -26.98 25.30 36.55
C ARG A 334 -27.66 24.67 35.34
N VAL A 335 -26.92 24.39 34.26
CA VAL A 335 -27.47 23.82 33.00
C VAL A 335 -28.05 22.42 33.24
N ILE A 336 -27.34 21.55 33.96
CA ILE A 336 -27.85 20.22 34.35
C ILE A 336 -29.14 20.38 35.18
N GLY A 337 -29.14 21.30 36.16
CA GLY A 337 -30.31 21.57 36.99
C GLY A 337 -31.46 22.30 36.27
N GLU A 338 -31.21 22.98 35.15
CA GLU A 338 -32.22 23.65 34.32
C GLU A 338 -32.83 22.69 33.29
N ALA A 339 -32.05 21.79 32.69
CA ALA A 339 -32.54 20.73 31.82
C ALA A 339 -33.53 19.80 32.53
N ASP A 340 -33.25 19.47 33.79
CA ASP A 340 -34.18 18.72 34.66
C ASP A 340 -35.49 19.48 34.95
N ARG A 341 -35.43 20.82 34.98
CA ARG A 341 -36.60 21.69 35.15
C ARG A 341 -37.35 21.94 33.84
N ALA A 342 -36.67 21.94 32.69
CA ALA A 342 -37.23 22.13 31.36
C ALA A 342 -38.05 20.92 30.89
N ARG A 343 -37.58 19.68 31.18
CA ARG A 343 -38.36 18.43 30.99
C ARG A 343 -39.73 18.47 31.68
N ARG A 344 -39.89 19.25 32.76
CA ARG A 344 -41.18 19.48 33.45
C ARG A 344 -42.07 20.56 32.82
N ARG A 345 -41.53 21.49 32.04
CA ARG A 345 -42.29 22.62 31.43
C ARG A 345 -42.77 22.33 30.01
N GLU A 346 -42.10 21.45 29.28
CA GLU A 346 -42.44 21.15 27.88
C GLU A 346 -43.76 20.38 27.71
N GLN A 347 -44.25 19.74 28.79
CA GLN A 347 -45.61 19.20 28.85
C GLN A 347 -46.71 20.29 28.86
N LEU A 348 -46.41 21.55 29.18
CA LEU A 348 -47.41 22.62 29.33
C LEU A 348 -47.53 23.59 28.15
N ARG A 349 -46.54 23.66 27.25
CA ARG A 349 -46.48 24.69 26.19
C ARG A 349 -47.07 24.30 24.83
N ARG A 350 -47.48 23.03 24.62
CA ARG A 350 -48.16 22.61 23.37
C ARG A 350 -49.54 23.24 23.15
N ARG A 351 -50.06 24.06 24.06
CA ARG A 351 -51.44 24.57 24.02
C ARG A 351 -51.65 25.99 23.45
N ASN A 352 -50.63 26.85 23.31
CA ASN A 352 -50.87 28.30 23.10
C ASN A 352 -50.30 28.98 21.83
N ARG A 353 -49.77 28.27 20.82
CA ARG A 353 -48.98 28.92 19.74
C ARG A 353 -49.70 29.24 18.42
N ASN A 354 -51.01 29.07 18.28
CA ASN A 354 -51.69 29.18 16.97
C ASN A 354 -52.42 30.52 16.67
N LEU A 355 -52.21 31.62 17.39
CA LEU A 355 -53.07 32.82 17.24
C LEU A 355 -52.43 34.16 16.84
N LEU A 356 -51.13 34.27 16.55
CA LEU A 356 -50.47 35.59 16.40
C LEU A 356 -49.85 35.94 15.03
N LEU A 357 -50.09 35.15 13.97
CA LEU A 357 -49.38 35.33 12.69
C LEU A 357 -50.16 36.01 11.55
N MET A 358 -51.37 36.55 11.76
CA MET A 358 -52.24 37.00 10.64
C MET A 358 -52.40 38.53 10.43
N ALA A 359 -51.71 39.42 11.16
CA ALA A 359 -52.05 40.86 11.14
C ALA A 359 -51.08 41.82 10.42
N PHE A 360 -49.88 41.40 9.98
CA PHE A 360 -48.82 42.37 9.62
C PHE A 360 -48.70 42.73 8.11
N ALA A 361 -49.49 42.14 7.20
CA ALA A 361 -49.16 42.16 5.78
C ALA A 361 -49.84 43.23 4.88
N LEU A 362 -50.72 44.13 5.37
CA LEU A 362 -51.59 44.93 4.46
C LEU A 362 -51.25 46.43 4.27
N ILE A 363 -50.23 47.01 4.94
CA ILE A 363 -50.07 48.49 4.99
C ILE A 363 -49.11 49.08 3.92
N CYS A 364 -48.27 48.29 3.24
CA CYS A 364 -47.13 48.84 2.50
C CYS A 364 -47.35 49.28 1.02
N VAL A 365 -48.54 49.18 0.42
CA VAL A 365 -48.65 49.23 -1.06
C VAL A 365 -49.11 50.58 -1.68
N VAL A 366 -49.63 51.57 -0.94
CA VAL A 366 -50.34 52.72 -1.58
C VAL A 366 -49.49 53.99 -1.85
N SER A 367 -48.28 54.14 -1.30
CA SER A 367 -47.58 55.45 -1.26
C SER A 367 -46.77 55.89 -2.49
N VAL A 368 -46.64 55.08 -3.55
CA VAL A 368 -45.55 55.25 -4.54
C VAL A 368 -45.92 56.04 -5.82
N VAL A 369 -47.21 56.22 -6.17
CA VAL A 369 -47.57 56.63 -7.55
C VAL A 369 -47.72 58.15 -7.79
N ALA A 370 -47.95 58.99 -6.78
CA ALA A 370 -48.28 60.42 -7.01
C ALA A 370 -47.09 61.35 -7.36
N PHE A 371 -45.85 60.89 -7.22
CA PHE A 371 -44.66 61.75 -7.29
C PHE A 371 -44.13 62.03 -8.72
N TYR A 372 -44.56 61.27 -9.73
CA TYR A 372 -43.81 61.21 -10.99
C TYR A 372 -44.12 62.31 -12.04
N TYR A 373 -45.25 63.02 -11.98
CA TYR A 373 -45.74 63.80 -13.14
C TYR A 373 -45.34 65.30 -13.20
N ILE A 374 -44.94 65.94 -12.09
CA ILE A 374 -44.62 67.39 -12.07
C ILE A 374 -43.16 67.68 -12.53
N ARG A 375 -42.34 66.64 -12.69
CA ARG A 375 -40.88 66.76 -12.82
C ARG A 375 -40.37 67.09 -14.24
N THR A 376 -41.13 66.81 -15.30
CA THR A 376 -40.58 66.79 -16.66
C THR A 376 -40.48 68.16 -17.36
N ILE A 377 -41.32 69.14 -17.03
CA ILE A 377 -41.34 70.45 -17.73
C ILE A 377 -40.31 71.46 -17.17
N LYS A 378 -39.85 71.31 -15.93
CA LYS A 378 -38.77 72.16 -15.36
C LYS A 378 -37.37 71.79 -15.87
N ALA A 379 -37.20 70.61 -16.48
CA ALA A 379 -35.90 70.06 -16.81
C ALA A 379 -35.23 70.76 -18.01
N ASP A 380 -35.98 71.16 -19.03
CA ASP A 380 -35.39 71.66 -20.29
C ASP A 380 -34.86 73.10 -20.19
N ILE A 381 -35.53 74.00 -19.45
CA ILE A 381 -35.07 75.40 -19.28
C ILE A 381 -33.90 75.48 -18.26
N ALA A 382 -33.88 74.60 -17.25
CA ALA A 382 -32.77 74.49 -16.32
C ALA A 382 -31.48 74.02 -17.02
N SER A 383 -31.59 73.14 -18.02
CA SER A 383 -30.43 72.61 -18.77
C SER A 383 -29.65 73.68 -19.52
N GLU A 384 -30.27 74.77 -19.97
CA GLU A 384 -29.63 75.81 -20.77
C GLU A 384 -28.93 76.86 -19.89
N LEU A 385 -29.53 77.20 -18.74
CA LEU A 385 -28.87 77.98 -17.67
C LEU A 385 -27.69 77.20 -17.07
N ASP A 386 -27.89 75.91 -16.79
CA ASP A 386 -26.83 75.08 -16.23
C ASP A 386 -25.66 74.93 -17.22
N HIS A 387 -25.88 74.88 -18.54
CA HIS A 387 -24.77 74.83 -19.51
C HIS A 387 -23.89 76.11 -19.46
N ALA A 388 -24.50 77.29 -19.40
CA ALA A 388 -23.77 78.56 -19.34
C ALA A 388 -23.07 78.79 -17.98
N PHE A 389 -23.67 78.32 -16.88
CA PHE A 389 -23.04 78.31 -15.55
C PHE A 389 -21.84 77.35 -15.52
N ASN A 390 -22.01 76.16 -16.09
CA ASN A 390 -21.00 75.10 -16.08
C ASN A 390 -19.79 75.41 -16.98
N SER A 391 -19.96 76.20 -18.05
CA SER A 391 -18.83 76.68 -18.87
C SER A 391 -18.02 77.81 -18.22
N LYS A 392 -18.39 78.27 -17.00
CA LYS A 392 -17.78 79.39 -16.26
C LYS A 392 -17.71 80.70 -17.08
N ASP A 393 -18.64 80.87 -18.02
CA ASP A 393 -18.74 82.04 -18.87
C ASP A 393 -19.79 83.00 -18.28
N LEU A 394 -19.33 83.87 -17.37
CA LEU A 394 -20.18 84.83 -16.66
C LEU A 394 -20.97 85.74 -17.62
N ALA A 395 -20.42 86.04 -18.79
CA ALA A 395 -21.06 86.86 -19.81
C ALA A 395 -22.18 86.11 -20.57
N GLY A 396 -22.04 84.80 -20.77
CA GLY A 396 -23.08 83.95 -21.38
C GLY A 396 -24.24 83.63 -20.44
N PHE A 397 -23.97 83.42 -19.14
CA PHE A 397 -24.99 83.09 -18.13
C PHE A 397 -25.98 84.24 -17.90
N THR A 398 -25.47 85.47 -17.83
CA THR A 398 -26.30 86.68 -17.67
C THR A 398 -27.23 86.93 -18.87
N SER A 399 -26.81 86.56 -20.09
CA SER A 399 -27.64 86.66 -21.30
C SER A 399 -28.86 85.73 -21.34
N VAL A 400 -28.83 84.56 -20.69
CA VAL A 400 -29.93 83.57 -20.69
C VAL A 400 -31.01 83.95 -19.68
N ILE A 401 -30.59 84.53 -18.54
CA ILE A 401 -31.49 85.05 -17.51
C ILE A 401 -32.37 86.17 -18.09
N ASP A 402 -31.80 87.09 -18.86
CA ASP A 402 -32.54 88.18 -19.49
C ASP A 402 -33.56 87.68 -20.55
N LYS A 403 -33.38 86.47 -21.13
CA LYS A 403 -34.37 85.82 -22.02
C LYS A 403 -35.53 85.16 -21.26
N MET A 404 -35.27 84.57 -20.10
CA MET A 404 -36.31 83.97 -19.24
C MET A 404 -37.34 85.02 -18.79
N GLU A 405 -36.86 86.20 -18.43
CA GLU A 405 -37.68 87.30 -17.93
C GLU A 405 -38.66 87.83 -18.96
N ASN A 406 -38.25 87.89 -20.22
CA ASN A 406 -39.06 88.47 -21.30
C ASN A 406 -40.04 87.50 -21.97
N SER A 407 -39.92 86.18 -21.77
CA SER A 407 -40.68 85.18 -22.55
C SER A 407 -41.54 84.19 -21.73
N TRP A 408 -41.29 83.99 -20.42
CA TRP A 408 -41.92 82.90 -19.63
C TRP A 408 -42.42 83.30 -18.22
N GLY A 409 -42.68 84.59 -17.97
CA GLY A 409 -42.98 85.14 -16.64
C GLY A 409 -44.25 84.65 -15.90
N LEU A 410 -45.06 83.74 -16.48
CA LEU A 410 -46.19 83.10 -15.79
C LEU A 410 -45.86 81.71 -15.22
N ILE A 411 -44.75 81.08 -15.63
CA ILE A 411 -44.33 79.74 -15.16
C ILE A 411 -43.20 79.84 -14.14
N PHE A 412 -42.34 80.86 -14.26
CA PHE A 412 -41.27 81.15 -13.32
C PHE A 412 -41.57 82.49 -12.65
N ASN A 413 -41.82 82.45 -11.34
CA ASN A 413 -42.07 83.66 -10.55
C ASN A 413 -40.86 84.59 -10.57
N GLU A 414 -41.09 85.89 -10.39
CA GLU A 414 -40.08 86.94 -10.33
C GLU A 414 -38.97 86.64 -9.28
N SER A 415 -39.30 85.89 -8.22
CA SER A 415 -38.32 85.40 -7.25
C SER A 415 -37.36 84.34 -7.79
N TYR A 416 -37.75 83.58 -8.81
CA TYR A 416 -36.90 82.59 -9.47
C TYR A 416 -35.86 83.26 -10.38
N ILE A 417 -36.22 84.36 -11.04
CA ILE A 417 -35.33 85.10 -11.93
C ILE A 417 -34.30 85.89 -11.11
N GLN A 418 -34.73 86.53 -10.01
CA GLN A 418 -33.79 87.18 -9.09
C GLN A 418 -32.82 86.17 -8.46
N LYS A 419 -33.30 84.95 -8.16
CA LYS A 419 -32.45 83.86 -7.65
C LYS A 419 -31.37 83.44 -8.65
N GLU A 420 -31.63 83.46 -9.95
CA GLU A 420 -30.59 83.15 -10.94
C GLU A 420 -29.61 84.33 -11.14
N ARG A 421 -30.01 85.59 -10.91
CA ARG A 421 -29.06 86.73 -10.83
C ARG A 421 -28.16 86.64 -9.61
N ASP A 422 -28.73 86.29 -8.46
CA ASP A 422 -27.95 86.03 -7.25
C ASP A 422 -26.97 84.86 -7.50
N ARG A 423 -27.32 83.87 -8.35
CA ARG A 423 -26.38 82.82 -8.80
C ARG A 423 -25.26 83.34 -9.71
N ALA A 424 -25.45 84.42 -10.45
CA ALA A 424 -24.37 85.02 -11.24
C ALA A 424 -23.34 85.73 -10.34
N ASP A 425 -23.80 86.49 -9.34
CA ASP A 425 -22.94 87.07 -8.30
C ASP A 425 -22.30 85.97 -7.44
N GLU A 426 -23.01 84.87 -7.20
CA GLU A 426 -22.48 83.67 -6.58
C GLU A 426 -21.35 83.06 -7.43
N LEU A 427 -21.49 82.99 -8.76
CA LEU A 427 -20.45 82.48 -9.66
C LEU A 427 -19.17 83.34 -9.59
N GLU A 428 -19.29 84.66 -9.47
CA GLU A 428 -18.15 85.56 -9.26
C GLU A 428 -17.48 85.29 -7.91
N SER A 429 -18.26 85.15 -6.83
CA SER A 429 -17.75 84.78 -5.51
C SER A 429 -17.10 83.38 -5.50
N ILE A 430 -17.61 82.43 -6.30
CA ILE A 430 -17.07 81.07 -6.43
C ILE A 430 -15.71 81.10 -7.11
N LEU A 431 -15.47 81.99 -8.08
CA LEU A 431 -14.17 82.13 -8.74
C LEU A 431 -13.12 82.72 -7.80
N GLU A 432 -13.52 83.66 -6.94
CA GLU A 432 -12.64 84.25 -5.93
C GLU A 432 -12.37 83.29 -4.76
N GLN A 433 -13.38 82.53 -4.35
CA GLN A 433 -13.27 81.43 -3.39
C GLN A 433 -12.34 80.33 -3.91
N LYS A 434 -12.46 79.93 -5.19
CA LYS A 434 -11.56 78.92 -5.79
C LYS A 434 -10.09 79.34 -5.79
N LYS A 435 -9.82 80.65 -5.91
CA LYS A 435 -8.46 81.17 -5.77
C LYS A 435 -7.95 81.02 -4.34
N MET A 436 -8.77 81.30 -3.33
CA MET A 436 -8.42 81.09 -1.92
C MET A 436 -8.26 79.60 -1.57
N ASP A 437 -9.16 78.74 -2.08
CA ASP A 437 -9.10 77.29 -1.88
C ASP A 437 -7.83 76.70 -2.49
N THR A 438 -7.41 77.18 -3.67
CA THR A 438 -6.16 76.73 -4.32
C THR A 438 -4.93 77.12 -3.50
N VAL A 439 -4.93 78.30 -2.87
CA VAL A 439 -3.85 78.72 -1.96
C VAL A 439 -3.84 77.84 -0.70
N ALA A 440 -5.00 77.54 -0.13
CA ALA A 440 -5.11 76.65 1.03
C ALA A 440 -4.65 75.21 0.73
N LEU A 441 -4.93 74.70 -0.47
CA LEU A 441 -4.44 73.40 -0.94
C LEU A 441 -2.91 73.37 -1.07
N ILE A 442 -2.30 74.46 -1.56
CA ILE A 442 -0.83 74.59 -1.60
C ILE A 442 -0.26 74.59 -0.17
N GLU A 443 -0.88 75.31 0.78
CA GLU A 443 -0.44 75.28 2.19
C GLU A 443 -0.61 73.89 2.83
N GLN A 444 -1.66 73.15 2.49
CA GLN A 444 -1.84 71.77 2.94
C GLN A 444 -0.76 70.84 2.39
N LEU A 445 -0.42 70.97 1.11
CA LEU A 445 0.69 70.25 0.48
C LEU A 445 2.04 70.59 1.13
N GLU A 446 2.28 71.85 1.51
CA GLU A 446 3.48 72.24 2.26
C GLU A 446 3.53 71.63 3.67
N ARG A 447 2.39 71.52 4.36
CA ARG A 447 2.32 70.82 5.65
C ARG A 447 2.64 69.34 5.48
N ILE A 448 2.05 68.67 4.48
CA ILE A 448 2.34 67.26 4.18
C ILE A 448 3.83 67.08 3.83
N GLN A 449 4.40 67.99 3.05
CA GLN A 449 5.83 68.01 2.75
C GLN A 449 6.68 68.16 4.01
N SER A 450 6.31 69.07 4.93
CA SER A 450 7.05 69.29 6.19
C SER A 450 7.03 68.08 7.12
N LEU A 451 5.99 67.24 7.03
CA LEU A 451 5.87 65.98 7.74
C LEU A 451 6.55 64.81 7.01
N GLY A 452 7.19 65.05 5.87
CA GLY A 452 7.91 64.03 5.11
C GLY A 452 7.04 63.19 4.17
N PHE A 453 5.88 63.71 3.75
CA PHE A 453 4.92 63.03 2.87
C PHE A 453 4.36 61.72 3.46
N LEU A 454 3.88 61.77 4.71
CA LEU A 454 3.31 60.61 5.40
C LEU A 454 1.89 60.22 4.93
N GLU A 455 1.22 61.10 4.18
CA GLU A 455 -0.08 60.83 3.57
C GLU A 455 0.06 59.89 2.36
N SER A 456 -1.02 59.23 1.95
CA SER A 456 -0.98 58.29 0.83
C SER A 456 -0.59 58.98 -0.49
N SER A 457 0.12 58.25 -1.37
CA SER A 457 0.55 58.76 -2.68
C SER A 457 -0.62 59.28 -3.51
N GLU A 458 -1.75 58.57 -3.48
CA GLU A 458 -2.99 58.95 -4.16
C GLU A 458 -3.54 60.29 -3.63
N THR A 459 -3.54 60.48 -2.30
CA THR A 459 -3.99 61.74 -1.68
C THR A 459 -3.09 62.92 -2.09
N ILE A 460 -1.77 62.72 -2.15
CA ILE A 460 -0.82 63.76 -2.53
C ILE A 460 -0.97 64.11 -4.02
N GLU A 461 -1.11 63.11 -4.88
CA GLU A 461 -1.34 63.31 -6.32
C GLU A 461 -2.71 63.93 -6.61
N GLU A 462 -3.75 63.53 -5.88
CA GLU A 462 -5.08 64.14 -5.98
C GLU A 462 -5.04 65.61 -5.54
N LEU A 463 -4.30 65.94 -4.48
CA LEU A 463 -4.10 67.33 -4.05
C LEU A 463 -3.29 68.13 -5.08
N LEU A 464 -2.22 67.57 -5.65
CA LEU A 464 -1.43 68.20 -6.71
C LEU A 464 -2.27 68.41 -7.99
N GLN A 465 -3.07 67.42 -8.38
CA GLN A 465 -3.99 67.51 -9.52
C GLN A 465 -5.07 68.57 -9.27
N LYS A 466 -5.67 68.63 -8.08
CA LYS A 466 -6.63 69.68 -7.71
C LYS A 466 -6.02 71.08 -7.75
N VAL A 467 -4.73 71.23 -7.48
CA VAL A 467 -4.01 72.50 -7.64
C VAL A 467 -3.73 72.79 -9.12
N HIS A 468 -3.34 71.78 -9.92
CA HIS A 468 -3.13 71.89 -11.36
C HIS A 468 -4.42 72.24 -12.14
N ASP A 469 -5.56 71.66 -11.76
CA ASP A 469 -6.87 71.94 -12.36
C ASP A 469 -7.31 73.40 -12.12
N ASN A 470 -6.71 74.07 -11.12
CA ASN A 470 -6.93 75.46 -10.78
C ASN A 470 -5.72 76.36 -11.06
N GLU A 471 -4.71 75.88 -11.79
CA GLU A 471 -3.44 76.58 -12.02
C GLU A 471 -3.61 77.90 -12.81
N SER A 472 -4.72 78.05 -13.54
CA SER A 472 -5.10 79.27 -14.25
C SER A 472 -5.52 80.42 -13.32
N PHE A 473 -5.83 80.13 -12.05
CA PHE A 473 -6.35 81.12 -11.09
C PHE A 473 -5.30 81.68 -10.12
N ILE A 474 -4.09 81.11 -10.10
CA ILE A 474 -3.01 81.46 -9.16
C ILE A 474 -1.90 82.32 -9.79
N GLY A 475 -1.24 83.13 -8.96
CA GLY A 475 -0.15 84.01 -9.37
C GLY A 475 1.19 83.30 -9.57
N LEU A 476 2.17 84.04 -10.10
CA LEU A 476 3.51 83.51 -10.41
C LEU A 476 4.26 83.01 -9.16
N ALA A 477 3.98 83.60 -8.00
CA ALA A 477 4.62 83.25 -6.72
C ALA A 477 4.15 81.88 -6.20
N GLU A 478 2.85 81.60 -6.28
CA GLU A 478 2.25 80.33 -5.89
C GLU A 478 2.69 79.19 -6.81
N LYS A 479 2.80 79.45 -8.12
CA LYS A 479 3.35 78.49 -9.09
C LYS A 479 4.79 78.08 -8.75
N SER A 480 5.60 79.02 -8.26
CA SER A 480 6.98 78.74 -7.86
C SER A 480 7.07 77.86 -6.61
N ARG A 481 6.16 78.03 -5.65
CA ARG A 481 6.05 77.18 -4.44
C ARG A 481 5.62 75.76 -4.81
N LEU A 482 4.61 75.64 -5.67
CA LEU A 482 4.13 74.35 -6.18
C LEU A 482 5.25 73.54 -6.84
N ALA A 483 6.06 74.17 -7.71
CA ALA A 483 7.18 73.51 -8.39
C ALA A 483 8.22 72.91 -7.41
N VAL A 484 8.47 73.56 -6.27
CA VAL A 484 9.38 73.03 -5.22
C VAL A 484 8.77 71.82 -4.52
N ILE A 485 7.46 71.83 -4.26
CA ILE A 485 6.74 70.69 -3.66
C ILE A 485 6.75 69.51 -4.61
N GLU A 486 6.43 69.72 -5.89
CA GLU A 486 6.46 68.70 -6.94
C GLU A 486 7.84 68.06 -7.08
N HIS A 487 8.91 68.88 -7.08
CA HIS A 487 10.27 68.34 -7.16
C HIS A 487 10.59 67.39 -6.00
N ARG A 488 10.28 67.78 -4.75
CA ARG A 488 10.57 66.94 -3.57
C ARG A 488 9.65 65.72 -3.47
N TRP A 489 8.40 65.85 -3.92
CA TRP A 489 7.50 64.72 -4.02
C TRP A 489 8.01 63.70 -5.04
N ASN A 490 8.46 64.14 -6.21
CA ASN A 490 9.06 63.28 -7.22
C ASN A 490 10.31 62.54 -6.72
N GLU A 491 11.14 63.18 -5.88
CA GLU A 491 12.28 62.55 -5.22
C GLU A 491 11.86 61.47 -4.22
N LYS A 492 10.86 61.76 -3.37
CA LYS A 492 10.29 60.79 -2.41
C LYS A 492 9.58 59.62 -3.12
N LYS A 493 8.85 59.90 -4.20
CA LYS A 493 8.23 58.90 -5.08
C LYS A 493 9.28 57.97 -5.69
N GLY A 494 10.46 58.48 -6.05
CA GLY A 494 11.60 57.67 -6.47
C GLY A 494 12.10 56.71 -5.38
N LEU A 495 12.10 57.13 -4.11
CA LEU A 495 12.48 56.28 -2.98
C LEU A 495 11.43 55.23 -2.64
N ILE A 496 10.13 55.59 -2.70
CA ILE A 496 9.01 54.64 -2.50
C ILE A 496 9.06 53.57 -3.59
N LYS A 497 9.19 53.99 -4.85
CA LYS A 497 9.40 53.11 -6.00
C LYS A 497 10.58 52.16 -5.78
N ALA A 498 11.73 52.65 -5.32
CA ALA A 498 12.89 51.79 -5.06
C ALA A 498 12.65 50.78 -3.92
N SER A 499 11.89 51.14 -2.89
CA SER A 499 11.54 50.21 -1.81
C SER A 499 10.52 49.14 -2.23
N GLU A 500 9.53 49.52 -3.03
CA GLU A 500 8.53 48.59 -3.59
C GLU A 500 9.14 47.68 -4.65
N GLU A 501 10.05 48.20 -5.50
CA GLU A 501 10.83 47.38 -6.44
C GLU A 501 11.71 46.35 -5.70
N LYS A 502 12.27 46.72 -4.55
CA LYS A 502 13.02 45.78 -3.71
C LYS A 502 12.10 44.71 -3.08
N GLN A 503 10.96 45.11 -2.54
CA GLN A 503 9.97 44.17 -1.97
C GLN A 503 9.44 43.21 -3.03
N LEU A 504 9.12 43.70 -4.23
CA LEU A 504 8.72 42.84 -5.34
C LEU A 504 9.85 41.91 -5.76
N ALA A 505 11.10 42.38 -5.83
CA ALA A 505 12.23 41.51 -6.16
C ALA A 505 12.38 40.36 -5.15
N ASP A 506 12.21 40.64 -3.84
CA ASP A 506 12.26 39.64 -2.78
C ASP A 506 11.06 38.65 -2.86
N LEU A 507 9.86 39.13 -3.21
CA LEU A 507 8.69 38.28 -3.43
C LEU A 507 8.82 37.42 -4.69
N LEU A 508 9.31 37.99 -5.80
CA LEU A 508 9.56 37.27 -7.04
C LEU A 508 10.61 36.18 -6.84
N GLN A 509 11.65 36.44 -6.06
CA GLN A 509 12.64 35.41 -5.73
C GLN A 509 11.98 34.25 -4.96
N GLN A 510 11.14 34.54 -3.96
CA GLN A 510 10.40 33.50 -3.22
C GLN A 510 9.45 32.70 -4.11
N ILE A 511 8.77 33.36 -5.06
CA ILE A 511 7.90 32.70 -6.05
C ILE A 511 8.74 31.81 -6.99
N GLU A 512 9.86 32.32 -7.51
CA GLU A 512 10.75 31.58 -8.41
C GLU A 512 11.38 30.38 -7.71
N ASP A 513 11.82 30.52 -6.46
CA ASP A 513 12.38 29.43 -5.65
C ASP A 513 11.31 28.36 -5.37
N ALA A 514 10.07 28.76 -5.06
CA ALA A 514 8.96 27.82 -4.86
C ALA A 514 8.52 27.11 -6.16
N LEU A 515 8.73 27.75 -7.32
CA LEU A 515 8.42 27.18 -8.64
C LEU A 515 9.55 26.30 -9.20
N LEU A 516 10.80 26.47 -8.76
CA LEU A 516 11.96 25.69 -9.21
C LEU A 516 11.92 24.24 -8.70
N ASP A 517 11.35 24.02 -7.52
CA ASP A 517 11.22 22.69 -6.94
C ASP A 517 9.84 22.48 -6.29
N PRO A 518 8.77 22.36 -7.09
CA PRO A 518 7.42 22.22 -6.56
C PRO A 518 7.23 20.92 -5.76
N PHE A 519 8.12 19.93 -5.93
CA PHE A 519 8.05 18.61 -5.30
C PHE A 519 9.20 18.30 -4.32
N GLY A 520 10.15 19.22 -4.14
CA GLY A 520 11.36 19.01 -3.32
C GLY A 520 11.07 18.76 -1.86
N GLY A 521 11.63 17.68 -1.31
CA GLY A 521 11.49 17.33 0.11
C GLY A 521 10.24 16.53 0.47
N LEU A 522 9.50 16.01 -0.52
CA LEU A 522 8.42 15.05 -0.30
C LEU A 522 8.99 13.62 -0.44
N GLU A 523 9.75 13.18 0.56
CA GLU A 523 10.28 11.80 0.62
C GLU A 523 9.26 10.80 1.20
N ASP A 524 8.25 11.29 1.93
CA ASP A 524 7.15 10.48 2.47
C ASP A 524 5.87 10.65 1.64
N GLU A 525 5.40 9.58 1.01
CA GLU A 525 4.32 9.56 0.01
C GLU A 525 2.91 9.86 0.58
N ASP A 526 2.73 9.78 1.90
CA ASP A 526 1.40 9.84 2.54
C ASP A 526 0.81 11.26 2.65
N ASP A 527 1.65 12.33 2.61
CA ASP A 527 1.21 13.73 2.74
C ASP A 527 1.48 14.59 1.48
N ALA A 528 1.93 13.98 0.38
CA ALA A 528 2.43 14.71 -0.79
C ALA A 528 1.35 15.61 -1.43
N ASP A 529 0.11 15.16 -1.58
CA ASP A 529 -0.96 15.94 -2.22
C ASP A 529 -1.42 17.14 -1.38
N ASP A 530 -1.43 16.99 -0.04
CA ASP A 530 -1.77 18.08 0.89
C ASP A 530 -0.60 19.08 1.02
N ALA A 531 0.64 18.59 1.00
CA ALA A 531 1.83 19.44 0.99
C ALA A 531 1.95 20.24 -0.32
N ILE A 532 1.66 19.62 -1.48
CA ILE A 532 1.59 20.32 -2.77
C ILE A 532 0.46 21.35 -2.75
N ALA A 533 -0.72 21.02 -2.21
CA ALA A 533 -1.83 21.96 -2.09
C ALA A 533 -1.47 23.16 -1.19
N GLY A 534 -0.80 22.91 -0.05
CA GLY A 534 -0.30 23.96 0.83
C GLY A 534 0.75 24.86 0.17
N ARG A 535 1.67 24.28 -0.63
CA ARG A 535 2.65 25.05 -1.41
C ARG A 535 1.99 25.90 -2.49
N LEU A 536 1.02 25.35 -3.22
CA LEU A 536 0.25 26.13 -4.20
C LEU A 536 -0.49 27.29 -3.54
N GLN A 537 -1.12 27.06 -2.39
CA GLN A 537 -1.81 28.10 -1.64
C GLN A 537 -0.84 29.19 -1.15
N ASN A 538 0.38 28.81 -0.75
CA ASN A 538 1.44 29.75 -0.41
C ASN A 538 1.87 30.59 -1.62
N ILE A 539 2.04 29.97 -2.80
CA ILE A 539 2.37 30.68 -4.03
C ILE A 539 1.22 31.63 -4.44
N GLU A 540 -0.04 31.21 -4.33
CA GLU A 540 -1.20 32.10 -4.58
C GLU A 540 -1.20 33.30 -3.64
N LYS A 541 -0.87 33.09 -2.36
CA LYS A 541 -0.72 34.17 -1.38
C LYS A 541 0.42 35.13 -1.77
N LEU A 542 1.58 34.61 -2.16
CA LEU A 542 2.71 35.44 -2.61
C LEU A 542 2.36 36.24 -3.88
N PHE A 543 1.57 35.69 -4.80
CA PHE A 543 1.05 36.44 -5.95
C PHE A 543 0.02 37.51 -5.55
N ALA A 544 -0.83 37.25 -4.53
CA ALA A 544 -1.74 38.25 -3.99
C ALA A 544 -0.96 39.41 -3.35
N ASP A 545 0.02 39.09 -2.51
CA ASP A 545 0.90 40.07 -1.86
C ASP A 545 1.70 40.89 -2.91
N ALA A 546 2.11 40.27 -4.02
CA ALA A 546 2.77 40.97 -5.13
C ALA A 546 1.83 41.86 -5.96
N ASN A 547 0.55 41.50 -6.07
CA ASN A 547 -0.47 42.30 -6.78
C ASN A 547 -1.00 43.47 -5.95
N ASP A 548 -0.87 43.41 -4.62
CA ASP A 548 -1.22 44.52 -3.71
C ASP A 548 -0.20 45.69 -3.78
N LEU A 549 0.98 45.46 -4.37
CA LEU A 549 1.94 46.53 -4.68
C LEU A 549 1.50 47.32 -5.92
N ASP A 550 1.78 48.63 -5.95
CA ASP A 550 1.42 49.47 -7.11
C ASP A 550 2.27 49.13 -8.34
N LEU A 551 1.78 48.19 -9.14
CA LEU A 551 2.41 47.73 -10.37
C LEU A 551 2.69 48.90 -11.33
N ASN A 552 1.99 50.04 -11.26
CA ASN A 552 2.27 51.16 -12.17
C ASN A 552 3.62 51.82 -11.90
N LEU A 553 4.15 51.72 -10.68
CA LEU A 553 5.43 52.29 -10.32
C LEU A 553 6.62 51.42 -10.76
N MET A 554 6.39 50.17 -11.16
CA MET A 554 7.45 49.19 -11.36
C MET A 554 8.07 49.19 -12.77
N SER A 555 9.35 48.82 -12.85
CA SER A 555 10.04 48.63 -14.13
C SER A 555 9.37 47.57 -15.03
N LEU A 556 9.47 47.75 -16.35
CA LEU A 556 8.89 46.82 -17.34
C LEU A 556 9.44 45.39 -17.15
N SER A 557 10.73 45.27 -16.83
CA SER A 557 11.39 43.98 -16.62
C SER A 557 10.82 43.19 -15.42
N MET A 558 10.38 43.87 -14.36
CA MET A 558 9.76 43.21 -13.20
C MET A 558 8.34 42.74 -13.52
N LYS A 559 7.58 43.52 -14.31
CA LYS A 559 6.27 43.10 -14.82
C LYS A 559 6.39 41.87 -15.70
N ASP A 560 7.38 41.84 -16.58
CA ASP A 560 7.65 40.70 -17.45
C ASP A 560 8.01 39.45 -16.65
N ARG A 561 8.86 39.57 -15.61
CA ARG A 561 9.17 38.46 -14.69
C ARG A 561 7.96 37.97 -13.92
N LEU A 562 7.14 38.88 -13.37
CA LEU A 562 5.91 38.52 -12.66
C LEU A 562 4.91 37.82 -13.59
N SER A 563 4.79 38.30 -14.84
CA SER A 563 3.95 37.69 -15.87
C SER A 563 4.45 36.29 -16.27
N ASP A 564 5.77 36.11 -16.46
CA ASP A 564 6.37 34.81 -16.75
C ASP A 564 6.15 33.84 -15.57
N ALA A 565 6.43 34.27 -14.34
CA ALA A 565 6.18 33.47 -13.13
C ALA A 565 4.70 33.08 -12.99
N ALA A 566 3.77 34.02 -13.23
CA ALA A 566 2.33 33.74 -13.20
C ALA A 566 1.92 32.74 -14.30
N SER A 567 2.52 32.83 -15.50
CA SER A 567 2.26 31.88 -16.58
C SER A 567 2.74 30.47 -16.23
N ARG A 568 3.93 30.34 -15.63
CA ARG A 568 4.48 29.06 -15.13
C ARG A 568 3.64 28.48 -14.01
N PHE A 569 3.22 29.32 -13.06
CA PHE A 569 2.33 28.91 -11.97
C PHE A 569 0.97 28.41 -12.49
N ASN A 570 0.34 29.13 -13.42
CA ASN A 570 -0.92 28.70 -14.03
C ASN A 570 -0.76 27.39 -14.82
N SER A 571 0.37 27.21 -15.51
CA SER A 571 0.68 25.95 -16.19
C SER A 571 0.87 24.80 -15.19
N LEU A 572 1.57 25.03 -14.08
CA LEU A 572 1.75 24.04 -13.01
C LEU A 572 0.41 23.66 -12.36
N LYS A 573 -0.43 24.66 -12.05
CA LYS A 573 -1.78 24.46 -11.49
C LYS A 573 -2.65 23.64 -12.45
N SER A 574 -2.67 24.00 -13.73
CA SER A 574 -3.42 23.27 -14.76
C SER A 574 -2.91 21.83 -14.93
N ASN A 575 -1.60 21.61 -14.88
CA ASN A 575 -1.01 20.27 -14.93
C ASN A 575 -1.39 19.44 -13.69
N LEU A 576 -1.41 20.03 -12.49
CA LEU A 576 -1.81 19.35 -11.26
C LEU A 576 -3.31 19.04 -11.21
N GLU A 577 -4.17 19.95 -11.66
CA GLU A 577 -5.61 19.69 -11.82
C GLU A 577 -5.85 18.60 -12.87
N GLY A 578 -5.12 18.64 -13.99
CA GLY A 578 -5.12 17.59 -14.99
C GLY A 578 -4.70 16.25 -14.41
N ARG A 579 -3.63 16.22 -13.59
CA ARG A 579 -3.13 15.03 -12.92
C ARG A 579 -4.18 14.48 -11.94
N LYS A 580 -4.76 15.32 -11.08
CA LYS A 580 -5.84 14.94 -10.15
C LYS A 580 -7.06 14.39 -10.87
N SER A 581 -7.46 15.02 -11.99
CA SER A 581 -8.57 14.55 -12.83
C SER A 581 -8.28 13.20 -13.45
N GLN A 582 -7.07 12.98 -13.99
CA GLN A 582 -6.69 11.67 -14.50
C GLN A 582 -6.61 10.63 -13.38
N ILE A 583 -6.00 10.92 -12.23
CA ILE A 583 -6.01 10.02 -11.07
C ILE A 583 -7.44 9.66 -10.68
N ALA A 584 -8.34 10.65 -10.58
CA ALA A 584 -9.77 10.40 -10.32
C ALA A 584 -10.46 9.58 -11.42
N ALA A 585 -10.09 9.73 -12.69
CA ALA A 585 -10.59 8.92 -13.80
C ALA A 585 -10.08 7.48 -13.74
N ILE A 586 -8.83 7.30 -13.30
CA ILE A 586 -8.28 6.01 -12.93
C ILE A 586 -9.25 5.56 -11.78
N ASN A 587 -9.53 6.34 -10.73
CA ASN A 587 -10.25 5.88 -9.49
C ASN A 587 -11.69 5.47 -9.69
N SER A 588 -12.31 6.14 -10.64
CA SER A 588 -13.71 5.97 -10.97
C SER A 588 -13.93 5.02 -12.14
N ALA A 589 -12.86 4.47 -12.74
CA ALA A 589 -13.03 3.49 -13.79
C ALA A 589 -13.82 2.28 -13.24
N LYS A 590 -14.61 1.62 -14.10
CA LYS A 590 -15.61 0.60 -13.70
C LYS A 590 -15.40 -0.77 -14.34
N SER A 591 -14.57 -0.85 -15.38
CA SER A 591 -14.10 -2.09 -16.00
C SER A 591 -12.59 -2.12 -16.23
N LEU A 592 -11.94 -3.29 -16.22
CA LEU A 592 -10.49 -3.41 -16.47
C LEU A 592 -10.05 -2.65 -17.73
N ASN A 593 -10.88 -2.63 -18.77
CA ASN A 593 -10.61 -1.86 -19.99
C ASN A 593 -10.66 -0.34 -19.76
N ASP A 594 -11.60 0.15 -18.95
CA ASP A 594 -11.63 1.56 -18.56
C ASP A 594 -10.44 1.92 -17.68
N TYR A 595 -10.01 1.01 -16.80
CA TYR A 595 -8.82 1.19 -15.97
C TYR A 595 -7.56 1.29 -16.82
N LEU A 596 -7.33 0.32 -17.70
CA LEU A 596 -6.20 0.30 -18.62
C LEU A 596 -6.23 1.49 -19.57
N ARG A 597 -7.43 1.94 -19.99
CA ARG A 597 -7.59 3.16 -20.79
C ARG A 597 -7.24 4.40 -19.97
N ALA A 598 -7.68 4.50 -18.72
CA ALA A 598 -7.38 5.61 -17.83
C ALA A 598 -5.88 5.67 -17.51
N LEU A 599 -5.27 4.53 -17.20
CA LEU A 599 -3.81 4.37 -17.04
C LEU A 599 -3.05 4.81 -18.29
N LYS A 600 -3.48 4.35 -19.47
CA LYS A 600 -2.87 4.77 -20.74
C LYS A 600 -3.07 6.27 -21.01
N THR A 601 -4.22 6.82 -20.65
CA THR A 601 -4.49 8.26 -20.78
C THR A 601 -3.59 9.06 -19.86
N PHE A 602 -3.41 8.61 -18.62
CA PHE A 602 -2.50 9.20 -17.64
C PHE A 602 -1.05 9.16 -18.13
N SER A 603 -0.54 7.99 -18.54
CA SER A 603 0.85 7.85 -18.99
C SER A 603 1.15 8.70 -20.23
N THR A 604 0.14 8.89 -21.10
CA THR A 604 0.26 9.75 -22.29
C THR A 604 0.19 11.24 -21.94
N ALA A 605 -0.67 11.62 -20.99
CA ALA A 605 -0.83 13.02 -20.56
C ALA A 605 0.35 13.51 -19.71
N PHE A 606 0.99 12.61 -18.96
CA PHE A 606 2.07 12.93 -18.02
C PHE A 606 3.30 12.03 -18.22
N PRO A 607 3.98 12.11 -19.39
CA PRO A 607 5.07 11.18 -19.73
C PRO A 607 6.28 11.25 -18.77
N ASN A 608 6.45 12.36 -18.06
CA ASN A 608 7.53 12.58 -17.11
C ASN A 608 7.11 12.36 -15.64
N ASP A 609 5.87 11.95 -15.38
CA ASP A 609 5.42 11.66 -14.01
C ASP A 609 6.11 10.40 -13.47
N PRO A 610 6.54 10.36 -12.19
CA PRO A 610 7.19 9.20 -11.58
C PRO A 610 6.38 7.89 -11.70
N LEU A 611 5.06 7.97 -11.79
CA LEU A 611 4.18 6.81 -11.93
C LEU A 611 4.17 6.26 -13.37
N THR A 612 4.48 7.08 -14.37
CA THR A 612 4.38 6.70 -15.79
C THR A 612 5.20 5.46 -16.15
N PRO A 613 6.47 5.31 -15.74
CA PRO A 613 7.24 4.08 -16.02
C PRO A 613 6.61 2.81 -15.42
N ILE A 614 5.92 2.91 -14.29
CA ILE A 614 5.21 1.80 -13.65
C ILE A 614 3.93 1.50 -14.44
N ILE A 615 3.17 2.55 -14.77
CA ILE A 615 1.92 2.45 -15.53
C ILE A 615 2.17 1.88 -16.94
N GLU A 616 3.26 2.26 -17.60
CA GLU A 616 3.65 1.72 -18.89
C GLU A 616 3.94 0.22 -18.82
N LYS A 617 4.59 -0.27 -17.75
CA LYS A 617 4.78 -1.71 -17.53
C LYS A 617 3.45 -2.45 -17.34
N ILE A 618 2.51 -1.86 -16.60
CA ILE A 618 1.16 -2.42 -16.45
C ILE A 618 0.45 -2.47 -17.81
N ASN A 619 0.53 -1.39 -18.60
CA ASN A 619 -0.04 -1.32 -19.94
C ASN A 619 0.61 -2.31 -20.92
N GLN A 620 1.91 -2.59 -20.80
CA GLN A 620 2.60 -3.63 -21.60
C GLN A 620 2.04 -5.03 -21.32
N ASN A 621 1.65 -5.29 -20.07
CA ASN A 621 1.04 -6.56 -19.63
C ASN A 621 -0.49 -6.56 -19.74
N SER A 622 -1.12 -5.47 -20.19
CA SER A 622 -2.57 -5.32 -20.30
C SER A 622 -3.23 -6.47 -21.05
N LYS A 623 -2.62 -6.92 -22.15
CA LYS A 623 -3.12 -8.05 -22.94
C LYS A 623 -3.12 -9.35 -22.13
N LEU A 624 -2.07 -9.62 -21.35
CA LEU A 624 -2.00 -10.79 -20.49
C LEU A 624 -3.10 -10.75 -19.42
N TYR A 625 -3.33 -9.59 -18.79
CA TYR A 625 -4.38 -9.42 -17.79
C TYR A 625 -5.78 -9.62 -18.40
N VAL A 626 -6.01 -9.08 -19.60
CA VAL A 626 -7.24 -9.30 -20.37
C VAL A 626 -7.38 -10.78 -20.73
N ASP A 627 -6.35 -11.42 -21.28
CA ASP A 627 -6.36 -12.83 -21.68
C ASP A 627 -6.61 -13.76 -20.46
N PHE A 628 -5.96 -13.52 -19.31
CA PHE A 628 -6.12 -14.33 -18.09
C PHE A 628 -7.52 -14.24 -17.49
N ILE A 629 -8.16 -13.08 -17.59
CA ILE A 629 -9.50 -12.83 -17.02
C ILE A 629 -10.62 -13.23 -18.00
N THR A 630 -10.31 -13.29 -19.30
CA THR A 630 -11.28 -13.63 -20.36
C THR A 630 -11.28 -15.12 -20.75
N ASP A 631 -10.41 -15.95 -20.18
CA ASP A 631 -10.32 -17.38 -20.50
C ASP A 631 -11.40 -18.21 -19.77
N PRO A 632 -12.38 -18.81 -20.49
CA PRO A 632 -13.47 -19.59 -19.89
C PRO A 632 -13.03 -20.90 -19.22
N VAL A 633 -11.78 -21.34 -19.39
CA VAL A 633 -11.26 -22.62 -18.88
C VAL A 633 -11.22 -22.70 -17.34
N ILE A 634 -11.24 -21.57 -16.63
CA ILE A 634 -11.19 -21.54 -15.15
C ILE A 634 -12.52 -21.99 -14.50
N TYR A 635 -13.63 -21.96 -15.25
CA TYR A 635 -14.98 -22.25 -14.74
C TYR A 635 -15.52 -23.64 -15.09
N ASP A 636 -14.73 -24.48 -15.75
CA ASP A 636 -15.09 -25.87 -15.98
C ASP A 636 -14.92 -26.67 -14.67
N PRO A 637 -15.96 -27.30 -14.10
CA PRO A 637 -15.79 -28.24 -12.98
C PRO A 637 -14.86 -29.42 -13.32
N ASP A 638 -14.64 -29.70 -14.62
CA ASP A 638 -13.65 -30.67 -15.11
C ASP A 638 -12.24 -30.07 -15.27
N ASN A 639 -12.03 -28.80 -14.90
CA ASN A 639 -10.70 -28.22 -14.79
C ASN A 639 -9.87 -29.04 -13.79
N LEU A 640 -8.69 -29.48 -14.24
CA LEU A 640 -7.73 -30.27 -13.47
C LEU A 640 -7.48 -29.75 -12.06
N PHE A 641 -7.53 -28.43 -11.84
CA PHE A 641 -7.39 -27.83 -10.52
C PHE A 641 -8.54 -28.20 -9.57
N TRP A 642 -9.80 -27.98 -10.00
CA TRP A 642 -10.98 -28.28 -9.18
C TRP A 642 -11.22 -29.78 -9.07
N ALA A 643 -10.91 -30.53 -10.13
CA ALA A 643 -10.93 -31.99 -10.12
C ALA A 643 -9.93 -32.54 -9.10
N ALA A 644 -8.68 -32.07 -9.10
CA ALA A 644 -7.66 -32.49 -8.13
C ALA A 644 -8.03 -32.11 -6.69
N LEU A 645 -8.51 -30.88 -6.46
CA LEU A 645 -8.93 -30.43 -5.13
C LEU A 645 -10.14 -31.24 -4.61
N SER A 646 -11.10 -31.52 -5.48
CA SER A 646 -12.26 -32.36 -5.17
C SER A 646 -11.85 -33.81 -4.92
N GLU A 647 -10.91 -34.36 -5.69
CA GLU A 647 -10.37 -35.70 -5.50
C GLU A 647 -9.61 -35.83 -4.17
N GLU A 648 -8.74 -34.86 -3.84
CA GLU A 648 -8.05 -34.79 -2.55
C GLU A 648 -9.04 -34.74 -1.39
N ALA A 649 -10.05 -33.88 -1.49
CA ALA A 649 -11.03 -33.68 -0.43
C ALA A 649 -11.96 -34.90 -0.26
N ASN A 650 -12.33 -35.57 -1.35
CA ASN A 650 -13.06 -36.84 -1.32
C ASN A 650 -12.21 -37.98 -0.75
N THR A 651 -10.92 -38.03 -1.07
CA THR A 651 -9.97 -39.00 -0.49
C THR A 651 -9.86 -38.81 1.01
N LEU A 652 -9.72 -37.57 1.46
CA LEU A 652 -9.70 -37.21 2.88
C LEU A 652 -10.98 -37.64 3.60
N LYS A 653 -12.14 -37.32 3.02
CA LYS A 653 -13.46 -37.70 3.55
C LYS A 653 -13.62 -39.21 3.62
N ASN A 654 -13.12 -39.95 2.63
CA ASN A 654 -13.16 -41.40 2.60
C ASN A 654 -12.24 -42.02 3.65
N ASN A 655 -11.01 -41.52 3.80
CA ASN A 655 -10.08 -41.98 4.83
C ASN A 655 -10.62 -41.72 6.23
N LEU A 656 -11.19 -40.53 6.45
CA LEU A 656 -11.88 -40.22 7.70
C LEU A 656 -13.00 -41.23 7.97
N ARG A 657 -13.86 -41.51 6.98
CA ARG A 657 -14.93 -42.50 7.13
C ARG A 657 -14.41 -43.91 7.43
N LEU A 658 -13.32 -44.34 6.78
CA LEU A 658 -12.77 -45.69 6.90
C LEU A 658 -12.00 -45.92 8.19
N HIS A 659 -11.28 -44.91 8.68
CA HIS A 659 -10.33 -45.05 9.78
C HIS A 659 -10.79 -44.44 11.09
N LYS A 660 -11.88 -43.67 11.10
CA LYS A 660 -12.43 -43.03 12.31
C LYS A 660 -12.55 -43.98 13.50
N ASP A 661 -13.21 -45.11 13.31
CA ASP A 661 -13.48 -46.06 14.42
C ASP A 661 -12.19 -46.70 14.94
N LYS A 662 -11.24 -46.98 14.04
CA LYS A 662 -9.93 -47.52 14.39
C LYS A 662 -9.11 -46.51 15.20
N VAL A 663 -9.09 -45.23 14.79
CA VAL A 663 -8.39 -44.16 15.52
C VAL A 663 -8.98 -43.98 16.92
N VAL A 664 -10.30 -44.01 17.04
CA VAL A 664 -10.97 -43.98 18.35
C VAL A 664 -10.59 -45.20 19.19
N GLU A 665 -10.53 -46.39 18.61
CA GLU A 665 -10.11 -47.62 19.31
C GLU A 665 -8.64 -47.52 19.77
N ASP A 666 -7.75 -47.03 18.91
CA ASP A 666 -6.32 -46.93 19.20
C ASP A 666 -6.06 -45.82 20.27
N LEU A 667 -6.76 -44.69 20.21
CA LEU A 667 -6.73 -43.67 21.26
C LEU A 667 -7.28 -44.19 22.60
N LYS A 668 -8.33 -45.02 22.59
CA LYS A 668 -8.80 -45.71 23.80
C LYS A 668 -7.75 -46.68 24.33
N LYS A 669 -6.96 -47.35 23.47
CA LYS A 669 -5.82 -48.17 23.94
C LYS A 669 -4.74 -47.31 24.59
N MET A 670 -4.52 -46.09 24.10
CA MET A 670 -3.62 -45.14 24.75
C MET A 670 -4.11 -44.75 26.16
N GLU A 671 -5.41 -44.50 26.31
CA GLU A 671 -6.10 -44.30 27.60
C GLU A 671 -6.03 -45.55 28.49
N LEU A 672 -6.02 -46.75 27.92
CA LEU A 672 -5.89 -47.96 28.72
C LEU A 672 -4.42 -48.30 29.04
N THR A 673 -3.47 -47.58 28.45
CA THR A 673 -2.04 -47.80 28.68
C THR A 673 -1.64 -47.04 29.95
N PRO A 674 -1.36 -47.72 31.08
CA PRO A 674 -1.15 -47.03 32.35
C PRO A 674 0.19 -46.28 32.42
N ARG A 675 0.92 -46.24 31.30
CA ARG A 675 2.13 -45.44 31.10
C ARG A 675 1.79 -43.97 30.82
N PHE A 676 0.57 -43.65 30.40
CA PHE A 676 0.19 -42.29 29.99
C PHE A 676 -0.92 -41.71 30.86
N VAL A 677 -1.87 -42.55 31.25
CA VAL A 677 -2.94 -42.17 32.16
C VAL A 677 -2.96 -43.11 33.35
N ASP A 678 -3.50 -42.62 34.47
CA ASP A 678 -3.55 -43.35 35.73
C ASP A 678 -2.21 -43.52 36.47
N LEU A 679 -1.34 -42.52 36.36
CA LEU A 679 -0.18 -42.37 37.24
C LEU A 679 -0.49 -41.43 38.40
N TRP A 680 -0.11 -41.84 39.60
CA TRP A 680 -0.27 -41.06 40.81
C TRP A 680 1.08 -40.71 41.40
N GLU A 681 1.28 -39.43 41.72
CA GLU A 681 2.48 -38.94 42.38
C GLU A 681 2.24 -38.89 43.89
N CYS A 682 3.17 -39.48 44.63
CA CYS A 682 3.15 -39.56 46.07
C CYS A 682 4.43 -38.95 46.64
N SER A 683 4.29 -37.85 47.38
CA SER A 683 5.40 -37.26 48.13
C SER A 683 5.50 -37.93 49.50
N VAL A 684 6.57 -38.69 49.68
CA VAL A 684 6.82 -39.50 50.87
C VAL A 684 7.86 -38.83 51.75
N GLU A 685 7.53 -38.63 53.03
CA GLU A 685 8.49 -38.22 54.02
C GLU A 685 8.90 -39.34 54.96
N ARG A 686 10.21 -39.52 55.05
CA ARG A 686 10.83 -40.42 56.00
C ARG A 686 11.59 -39.58 57.03
N PRO A 687 11.52 -39.92 58.32
CA PRO A 687 12.33 -39.26 59.34
C PRO A 687 13.81 -39.26 58.95
N ASN A 688 14.47 -38.10 59.00
CA ASN A 688 15.89 -37.91 58.67
C ASN A 688 16.29 -38.20 57.21
N ARG A 689 15.35 -38.19 56.25
CA ARG A 689 15.65 -38.25 54.81
C ARG A 689 15.01 -37.08 54.07
N LYS A 690 15.57 -36.74 52.91
CA LYS A 690 14.92 -35.79 51.98
C LYS A 690 13.59 -36.40 51.51
N PRO A 691 12.56 -35.58 51.24
CA PRO A 691 11.33 -36.06 50.63
C PRO A 691 11.63 -36.87 49.37
N GLU A 692 11.06 -38.05 49.27
CA GLU A 692 11.17 -38.93 48.11
C GLU A 692 9.86 -38.83 47.30
N THR A 693 9.96 -38.76 45.98
CA THR A 693 8.78 -38.82 45.10
C THR A 693 8.62 -40.25 44.59
N TRP A 694 7.43 -40.80 44.79
CA TRP A 694 7.04 -42.14 44.35
C TRP A 694 5.93 -42.00 43.31
N TYR A 695 5.96 -42.85 42.29
CA TYR A 695 4.94 -42.89 41.25
C TYR A 695 4.21 -44.22 41.31
N PHE A 696 2.88 -44.20 41.44
CA PHE A 696 2.06 -45.39 41.43
C PHE A 696 1.37 -45.57 40.09
N LYS A 697 1.26 -46.83 39.65
CA LYS A 697 0.43 -47.25 38.53
C LYS A 697 -0.95 -47.63 39.08
N GLY A 698 -1.94 -46.78 38.83
CA GLY A 698 -3.26 -46.85 39.44
C GLY A 698 -3.37 -46.10 40.76
N GLU A 699 -4.61 -45.83 41.19
CA GLU A 699 -4.86 -45.28 42.52
C GLU A 699 -4.42 -46.32 43.57
N PRO A 700 -3.44 -45.99 44.43
CA PRO A 700 -2.98 -46.95 45.42
C PRO A 700 -4.03 -47.16 46.51
N ALA A 701 -4.17 -48.42 46.95
CA ALA A 701 -5.09 -48.79 48.02
C ALA A 701 -4.64 -48.19 49.35
N LYS A 702 -5.58 -47.58 50.09
CA LYS A 702 -5.33 -46.99 51.40
C LYS A 702 -5.49 -48.06 52.48
N GLU A 703 -4.45 -48.28 53.27
CA GLU A 703 -4.46 -49.20 54.41
C GLU A 703 -3.86 -48.55 55.65
N TYR A 704 -4.32 -48.91 56.85
CA TYR A 704 -3.69 -48.46 58.10
C TYR A 704 -2.88 -49.60 58.69
N ILE A 705 -1.56 -49.44 58.73
CA ILE A 705 -0.62 -50.40 59.34
C ILE A 705 -0.02 -49.71 60.56
N ASP A 706 -0.18 -50.30 61.75
CA ASP A 706 0.30 -49.75 63.02
C ASP A 706 -0.11 -48.28 63.26
N SER A 707 -1.34 -47.91 62.89
CA SER A 707 -1.89 -46.54 62.97
C SER A 707 -1.23 -45.52 62.03
N ILE A 708 -0.43 -45.96 61.06
CA ILE A 708 0.13 -45.12 59.99
C ILE A 708 -0.64 -45.38 58.69
N LEU A 709 -1.19 -44.31 58.10
CA LEU A 709 -1.81 -44.37 56.77
C LEU A 709 -0.75 -44.76 55.75
N SER A 710 -0.91 -45.96 55.20
CA SER A 710 -0.04 -46.59 54.22
C SER A 710 -0.77 -46.71 52.89
N TYR A 711 0.01 -46.75 51.82
CA TYR A 711 -0.52 -46.89 50.46
C TYR A 711 0.10 -48.13 49.84
N GLU A 712 -0.76 -49.05 49.39
CA GLU A 712 -0.36 -50.27 48.70
C GLU A 712 -0.64 -50.14 47.20
N GLY A 713 0.38 -50.39 46.38
CA GLY A 713 0.21 -50.42 44.93
C GLY A 713 1.50 -50.74 44.20
N VAL A 714 1.42 -50.84 42.88
CA VAL A 714 2.59 -51.02 42.02
C VAL A 714 3.27 -49.66 41.88
N ALA A 715 4.43 -49.49 42.53
CA ALA A 715 5.11 -48.20 42.63
C ALA A 715 6.49 -48.22 41.98
N TYR A 716 6.88 -47.06 41.45
CA TYR A 716 8.22 -46.74 40.96
C TYR A 716 8.83 -45.65 41.85
N VAL A 717 10.04 -45.90 42.34
CA VAL A 717 10.81 -44.96 43.16
C VAL A 717 11.92 -44.40 42.31
N LEU A 718 11.96 -43.07 42.17
CA LEU A 718 12.89 -42.40 41.28
C LEU A 718 14.35 -42.57 41.75
N SER A 719 15.19 -43.22 40.95
CA SER A 719 16.65 -43.22 41.12
C SER A 719 17.33 -42.30 40.10
N SER A 720 18.50 -41.76 40.46
CA SER A 720 19.31 -40.94 39.54
C SER A 720 19.87 -41.73 38.37
N ASP A 721 20.00 -43.06 38.54
CA ASP A 721 20.67 -43.95 37.59
C ASP A 721 19.67 -44.74 36.74
N ASP A 722 18.37 -44.60 36.97
CA ASP A 722 17.34 -45.32 36.23
C ASP A 722 17.30 -44.84 34.78
N THR A 723 17.43 -45.79 33.85
CA THR A 723 17.20 -45.58 32.42
C THR A 723 15.75 -45.85 32.03
N GLU A 724 15.07 -46.71 32.80
CA GLU A 724 13.66 -47.07 32.66
C GLU A 724 13.01 -47.23 34.04
N PRO A 725 11.72 -46.88 34.20
CA PRO A 725 11.00 -47.01 35.45
C PRO A 725 10.71 -48.49 35.74
N ASP A 726 11.23 -48.98 36.85
CA ASP A 726 10.99 -50.34 37.32
C ASP A 726 9.83 -50.34 38.32
N PHE A 727 8.62 -50.54 37.78
CA PHE A 727 7.40 -50.72 38.57
C PHE A 727 7.37 -52.12 39.17
N LYS A 728 7.99 -52.29 40.35
CA LYS A 728 8.05 -53.57 41.06
C LYS A 728 6.71 -53.95 41.67
N SER A 729 6.45 -55.26 41.81
CA SER A 729 5.19 -55.81 42.36
C SER A 729 4.90 -55.28 43.77
N ASN A 730 3.61 -54.97 44.02
CA ASN A 730 3.01 -54.38 45.24
C ASN A 730 4.01 -53.90 46.31
N HIS A 731 4.27 -52.60 46.30
CA HIS A 731 4.92 -51.92 47.41
C HIS A 731 3.86 -51.38 48.36
N VAL A 732 4.02 -51.74 49.64
CA VAL A 732 3.34 -51.06 50.75
C VAL A 732 4.28 -49.98 51.24
N ILE A 733 3.84 -48.72 51.28
CA ILE A 733 4.62 -47.61 51.82
C ILE A 733 4.22 -47.34 53.28
N PRO A 734 5.01 -47.79 54.28
CA PRO A 734 4.80 -47.43 55.68
C PRO A 734 5.46 -46.07 55.99
N ALA A 735 4.93 -44.98 55.44
CA ALA A 735 5.51 -43.65 55.66
C ALA A 735 4.45 -42.54 55.67
N HIS A 736 4.82 -41.38 56.22
CA HIS A 736 3.97 -40.20 56.19
C HIS A 736 3.88 -39.67 54.76
N VAL A 737 2.78 -40.00 54.08
CA VAL A 737 2.45 -39.42 52.77
C VAL A 737 1.95 -38.00 52.99
N ARG A 738 2.69 -37.03 52.46
CA ARG A 738 2.31 -35.61 52.51
C ARG A 738 1.22 -35.29 51.50
N LYS A 739 1.36 -35.86 50.31
CA LYS A 739 0.52 -35.56 49.15
C LYS A 739 0.45 -36.81 48.28
N LEU A 740 -0.77 -37.25 47.98
CA LEU A 740 -1.05 -38.23 46.94
C LEU A 740 -2.00 -37.57 45.96
N GLU A 741 -1.57 -37.41 44.72
CA GLU A 741 -2.40 -36.82 43.68
C GLU A 741 -2.20 -37.53 42.34
N LYS A 742 -3.25 -37.56 41.53
CA LYS A 742 -3.14 -38.00 40.14
C LYS A 742 -2.27 -37.00 39.40
N MET A 743 -1.30 -37.49 38.62
CA MET A 743 -0.38 -36.60 37.92
C MET A 743 -1.14 -35.72 36.92
N TYR A 744 -0.78 -34.44 36.84
CA TYR A 744 -1.46 -33.45 36.01
C TYR A 744 -1.61 -33.87 34.54
N HIS A 745 -0.53 -34.41 33.95
CA HIS A 745 -0.54 -34.86 32.55
C HIS A 745 -1.58 -35.97 32.29
N CYS A 746 -1.91 -36.81 33.27
CA CYS A 746 -2.93 -37.86 33.08
C CYS A 746 -4.31 -37.23 32.84
N THR A 747 -4.62 -36.12 33.50
CA THR A 747 -5.87 -35.38 33.27
C THR A 747 -5.85 -34.66 31.92
N VAL A 748 -4.72 -34.06 31.55
CA VAL A 748 -4.55 -33.42 30.24
C VAL A 748 -4.76 -34.44 29.11
N ILE A 749 -4.09 -35.59 29.18
CA ILE A 749 -4.19 -36.65 28.16
C ILE A 749 -5.61 -37.23 28.13
N GLN A 750 -6.25 -37.43 29.28
CA GLN A 750 -7.63 -37.90 29.34
C GLN A 750 -8.58 -36.92 28.63
N ASN A 751 -8.51 -35.63 28.97
CA ASN A 751 -9.35 -34.61 28.36
C ASN A 751 -9.11 -34.50 26.84
N MET A 752 -7.84 -34.61 26.43
CA MET A 752 -7.43 -34.61 25.04
C MET A 752 -8.04 -35.80 24.27
N ILE A 753 -7.95 -37.00 24.84
CA ILE A 753 -8.53 -38.22 24.27
C ILE A 753 -10.05 -38.12 24.22
N ASP A 754 -10.70 -37.70 25.30
CA ASP A 754 -12.15 -37.53 25.38
C ASP A 754 -12.65 -36.53 24.32
N GLN A 755 -11.91 -35.43 24.10
CA GLN A 755 -12.22 -34.43 23.08
C GLN A 755 -12.11 -35.01 21.66
N ILE A 756 -11.06 -35.80 21.39
CA ILE A 756 -10.90 -36.45 20.09
C ILE A 756 -11.94 -37.55 19.89
N ILE A 757 -12.31 -38.30 20.92
CA ILE A 757 -13.35 -39.33 20.84
C ILE A 757 -14.73 -38.70 20.60
N TYR A 758 -15.00 -37.55 21.22
CA TYR A 758 -16.25 -36.82 21.05
C TYR A 758 -16.43 -36.34 19.60
N GLU A 759 -15.37 -35.77 19.02
CA GLU A 759 -15.36 -35.33 17.62
C GLU A 759 -14.11 -35.85 16.88
N PRO A 760 -14.12 -37.14 16.45
CA PRO A 760 -12.94 -37.72 15.83
C PRO A 760 -12.80 -37.16 14.43
N GLY A 761 -11.81 -36.29 14.30
CA GLY A 761 -11.55 -35.49 13.11
C GLY A 761 -10.12 -35.00 13.13
N ILE A 762 -9.63 -34.70 11.93
CA ILE A 762 -8.26 -34.25 11.70
C ILE A 762 -8.01 -32.90 12.40
N GLU A 763 -9.01 -32.01 12.37
CA GLU A 763 -9.03 -30.72 13.09
C GLU A 763 -8.88 -30.91 14.61
N SER A 764 -9.61 -31.87 15.19
CA SER A 764 -9.57 -32.18 16.62
C SER A 764 -8.18 -32.68 17.03
N ILE A 765 -7.60 -33.61 16.28
CA ILE A 765 -6.27 -34.16 16.57
C ILE A 765 -5.19 -33.08 16.45
N LEU A 766 -5.17 -32.28 15.39
CA LEU A 766 -4.18 -31.20 15.24
C LEU A 766 -4.33 -30.10 16.29
N GLY A 767 -5.56 -29.70 16.61
CA GLY A 767 -5.83 -28.72 17.66
C GLY A 767 -5.35 -29.20 19.02
N GLU A 768 -5.59 -30.46 19.34
CA GLU A 768 -5.09 -31.09 20.58
C GLU A 768 -3.56 -31.25 20.58
N MET A 769 -2.91 -31.53 19.45
CA MET A 769 -1.43 -31.52 19.35
C MET A 769 -0.85 -30.13 19.64
N GLN A 770 -1.50 -29.07 19.15
CA GLN A 770 -1.08 -27.70 19.41
C GLN A 770 -1.25 -27.33 20.89
N LYS A 771 -2.39 -27.67 21.51
CA LYS A 771 -2.58 -27.48 22.96
C LYS A 771 -1.53 -28.23 23.77
N LEU A 772 -1.28 -29.51 23.43
CA LEU A 772 -0.25 -30.33 24.09
C LEU A 772 1.15 -29.69 24.02
N TYR A 773 1.48 -29.00 22.92
CA TYR A 773 2.74 -28.26 22.82
C TYR A 773 2.83 -27.10 23.82
N GLU A 774 1.72 -26.42 24.09
CA GLU A 774 1.63 -25.28 25.02
C GLU A 774 1.58 -25.70 26.50
N GLU A 775 1.12 -26.92 26.80
CA GLU A 775 0.96 -27.44 28.16
C GLU A 775 2.27 -27.51 28.97
N ASP A 776 2.21 -27.27 30.28
CA ASP A 776 3.39 -27.35 31.17
C ASP A 776 3.71 -28.81 31.58
N ILE A 777 4.05 -29.62 30.58
CA ILE A 777 4.49 -31.00 30.75
C ILE A 777 5.88 -31.22 30.11
N SER A 778 6.60 -32.23 30.57
CA SER A 778 7.95 -32.55 30.07
C SER A 778 7.97 -32.73 28.55
N SER A 779 8.90 -32.08 27.87
CA SER A 779 9.07 -32.19 26.40
C SER A 779 9.27 -33.62 25.92
N LEU A 780 9.89 -34.48 26.73
CA LEU A 780 9.99 -35.91 26.44
C LEU A 780 8.62 -36.58 26.36
N LEU A 781 7.76 -36.32 27.35
CA LEU A 781 6.40 -36.86 27.37
C LEU A 781 5.59 -36.32 26.19
N LYS A 782 5.71 -35.02 25.87
CA LYS A 782 5.08 -34.42 24.67
C LYS A 782 5.44 -35.17 23.40
N ILE A 783 6.73 -35.49 23.18
CA ILE A 783 7.16 -36.24 21.99
C ILE A 783 6.54 -37.64 21.95
N TYR A 784 6.49 -38.38 23.05
CA TYR A 784 5.86 -39.71 23.07
C TYR A 784 4.36 -39.66 22.75
N ILE A 785 3.67 -38.63 23.24
CA ILE A 785 2.24 -38.43 22.93
C ILE A 785 2.07 -37.99 21.47
N MET A 786 2.94 -37.10 20.98
CA MET A 786 2.90 -36.64 19.58
C MET A 786 3.22 -37.74 18.58
N ASP A 787 4.12 -38.67 18.88
CA ASP A 787 4.35 -39.87 18.04
C ASP A 787 3.06 -40.67 17.87
N PHE A 788 2.32 -40.86 18.96
CA PHE A 788 1.04 -41.56 18.93
C PHE A 788 0.01 -40.78 18.10
N MET A 789 -0.17 -39.48 18.38
CA MET A 789 -1.14 -38.64 17.66
C MET A 789 -0.82 -38.48 16.18
N LEU A 790 0.46 -38.38 15.82
CA LEU A 790 0.91 -38.29 14.43
C LEU A 790 0.59 -39.55 13.64
N LYS A 791 0.75 -40.74 14.24
CA LYS A 791 0.38 -42.01 13.58
C LYS A 791 -1.11 -42.05 13.25
N GLU A 792 -1.95 -41.66 14.20
CA GLU A 792 -3.40 -41.60 13.99
C GLU A 792 -3.78 -40.50 12.99
N PHE A 793 -3.14 -39.33 13.07
CA PHE A 793 -3.32 -38.23 12.12
C PHE A 793 -2.95 -38.66 10.68
N MET A 794 -1.80 -39.31 10.50
CA MET A 794 -1.33 -39.80 9.19
C MET A 794 -2.26 -40.87 8.63
N LEU A 795 -2.82 -41.73 9.49
CA LEU A 795 -3.82 -42.73 9.11
C LEU A 795 -5.11 -42.08 8.60
N LEU A 796 -5.57 -40.97 9.23
CA LEU A 796 -6.76 -40.24 8.80
C LEU A 796 -6.56 -39.41 7.53
N THR A 797 -5.37 -38.86 7.34
CA THR A 797 -5.08 -37.90 6.25
C THR A 797 -4.67 -38.60 4.95
N GLY A 798 -4.01 -39.76 5.05
CA GLY A 798 -3.53 -40.52 3.90
C GLY A 798 -2.27 -39.93 3.24
N GLY A 799 -1.63 -40.73 2.39
CA GLY A 799 -0.23 -40.58 1.97
C GLY A 799 0.23 -39.18 1.54
N GLU A 800 -0.47 -38.51 0.61
CA GLU A 800 0.01 -37.21 0.10
C GLU A 800 -0.20 -36.05 1.09
N ASN A 801 -1.30 -36.05 1.82
CA ASN A 801 -1.57 -35.05 2.87
C ASN A 801 -0.71 -35.27 4.12
N ALA A 802 -0.24 -36.51 4.35
CA ALA A 802 0.67 -36.86 5.43
C ALA A 802 2.14 -36.46 5.14
N ARG A 803 2.52 -36.17 3.88
CA ARG A 803 3.92 -35.84 3.51
C ARG A 803 4.47 -34.64 4.29
N ALA A 804 3.66 -33.60 4.47
CA ALA A 804 4.05 -32.41 5.24
C ALA A 804 4.41 -32.72 6.71
N PHE A 805 3.88 -33.82 7.26
CA PHE A 805 4.15 -34.28 8.62
C PHE A 805 5.11 -35.46 8.69
N GLN A 806 5.52 -36.02 7.54
CA GLN A 806 6.44 -37.16 7.48
C GLN A 806 7.78 -36.80 8.11
N GLY A 807 8.32 -35.61 7.81
CA GLY A 807 9.57 -35.14 8.41
C GLY A 807 9.48 -35.05 9.94
N MET A 808 8.35 -34.57 10.47
CA MET A 808 8.11 -34.52 11.92
C MET A 808 8.01 -35.93 12.53
N ALA A 809 7.29 -36.83 11.87
CA ALA A 809 7.15 -38.22 12.31
C ALA A 809 8.51 -38.95 12.31
N ASP A 810 9.34 -38.74 11.30
CA ASP A 810 10.67 -39.35 11.18
C ASP A 810 11.62 -38.82 12.25
N ASP A 811 11.66 -37.50 12.48
CA ASP A 811 12.48 -36.88 13.53
C ASP A 811 12.06 -37.35 14.93
N ILE A 812 10.75 -37.42 15.19
CA ILE A 812 10.21 -37.92 16.46
C ILE A 812 10.54 -39.40 16.66
N LYS A 813 10.38 -40.21 15.62
CA LYS A 813 10.67 -41.64 15.67
C LYS A 813 12.16 -41.91 15.89
N ASP A 814 13.03 -41.25 15.14
CA ASP A 814 14.49 -41.34 15.34
C ASP A 814 14.87 -40.95 16.77
N PHE A 815 14.28 -39.87 17.28
CA PHE A 815 14.49 -39.46 18.67
C PHE A 815 14.03 -40.53 19.68
N ILE A 816 12.85 -41.12 19.49
CA ILE A 816 12.32 -42.16 20.39
C ILE A 816 13.19 -43.41 20.37
N ASP A 817 13.60 -43.87 19.19
CA ASP A 817 14.42 -45.07 19.01
C ASP A 817 15.83 -44.89 19.61
N ASN A 818 16.38 -43.66 19.58
CA ASN A 818 17.74 -43.37 20.03
C ASN A 818 17.85 -42.91 21.50
N SER A 819 16.85 -42.19 22.03
CA SER A 819 16.97 -41.54 23.36
C SER A 819 17.12 -42.57 24.49
N LYS A 820 16.40 -43.70 24.44
CA LYS A 820 16.38 -44.76 25.48
C LYS A 820 16.23 -44.22 26.92
N VAL A 821 15.64 -43.03 27.09
CA VAL A 821 15.40 -42.41 28.39
C VAL A 821 13.90 -42.30 28.59
N ASN A 822 13.42 -42.90 29.67
CA ASN A 822 12.02 -42.73 30.03
C ASN A 822 11.75 -41.32 30.59
N TRP A 823 10.64 -40.73 30.18
CA TRP A 823 10.24 -39.37 30.58
C TRP A 823 9.97 -39.23 32.09
N LEU A 824 9.69 -40.32 32.81
CA LEU A 824 9.54 -40.36 34.28
C LEU A 824 10.88 -40.26 35.04
N CYS A 825 12.02 -40.50 34.39
CA CYS A 825 13.35 -40.48 35.02
C CYS A 825 13.92 -39.06 35.14
N SER A 826 13.15 -38.10 35.66
CA SER A 826 13.50 -36.66 35.67
C SER A 826 14.76 -36.31 36.48
N ALA A 827 15.15 -37.17 37.42
CA ALA A 827 16.39 -37.03 38.19
C ALA A 827 17.66 -37.36 37.38
N ASN A 828 17.54 -38.09 36.26
CA ASN A 828 18.67 -38.55 35.46
C ASN A 828 19.28 -37.38 34.66
N ARG A 829 20.61 -37.22 34.69
CA ARG A 829 21.30 -36.18 33.88
C ARG A 829 21.02 -36.31 32.38
N LYS A 830 20.90 -37.55 31.89
CA LYS A 830 20.58 -37.85 30.49
C LYS A 830 19.18 -37.35 30.13
N HIS A 831 18.21 -37.43 31.05
CA HIS A 831 16.85 -36.90 30.86
C HIS A 831 16.87 -35.41 30.53
N LYS A 832 17.63 -34.59 31.25
CA LYS A 832 17.72 -33.15 30.96
C LYS A 832 18.28 -32.85 29.57
N ILE A 833 19.23 -33.66 29.09
CA ILE A 833 19.83 -33.51 27.75
C ILE A 833 18.81 -33.89 26.69
N GLU A 834 18.18 -35.06 26.83
CA GLU A 834 17.19 -35.56 25.89
C GLU A 834 15.91 -34.69 25.89
N SER A 835 15.52 -34.12 27.02
CA SER A 835 14.40 -33.18 27.10
C SER A 835 14.65 -31.89 26.32
N LYS A 836 15.88 -31.35 26.35
CA LYS A 836 16.24 -30.20 25.50
C LYS A 836 16.24 -30.53 24.01
N LYS A 837 16.70 -31.72 23.64
CA LYS A 837 16.62 -32.20 22.25
C LYS A 837 15.15 -32.34 21.82
N ALA A 838 14.32 -32.94 22.66
CA ALA A 838 12.89 -33.05 22.42
C ALA A 838 12.24 -31.67 22.23
N GLU A 839 12.55 -30.71 23.11
CA GLU A 839 12.08 -29.33 22.99
C GLU A 839 12.51 -28.67 21.67
N SER A 840 13.74 -28.95 21.19
CA SER A 840 14.22 -28.40 19.92
C SER A 840 13.49 -28.96 18.70
N ILE A 841 13.13 -30.25 18.71
CA ILE A 841 12.31 -30.89 17.67
C ILE A 841 10.92 -30.24 17.67
N LEU A 842 10.28 -30.15 18.84
CA LEU A 842 8.96 -29.53 18.98
C LEU A 842 8.96 -28.06 18.52
N LYS A 843 9.95 -27.26 18.92
CA LYS A 843 10.03 -25.84 18.51
C LYS A 843 10.19 -25.67 17.00
N ARG A 844 10.88 -26.59 16.32
CA ARG A 844 11.02 -26.55 14.86
C ARG A 844 9.66 -26.56 14.18
N TYR A 845 8.80 -27.50 14.56
CA TYR A 845 7.50 -27.73 13.92
C TYR A 845 6.34 -26.87 14.46
N PHE A 846 6.46 -26.29 15.66
CA PHE A 846 5.38 -25.50 16.28
C PHE A 846 5.71 -24.02 16.50
N LYS A 847 6.98 -23.59 16.43
CA LYS A 847 7.38 -22.18 16.69
C LYS A 847 8.06 -21.50 15.49
N GLY A 848 8.63 -22.26 14.56
CA GLY A 848 9.44 -21.73 13.46
C GLY A 848 8.95 -22.06 12.05
N GLU A 849 8.20 -23.15 11.88
CA GLU A 849 7.58 -23.56 10.62
C GLU A 849 6.09 -23.75 10.88
N GLU A 850 5.22 -22.94 10.27
CA GLU A 850 3.76 -22.96 10.45
C GLU A 850 3.08 -24.22 9.90
N ILE A 851 3.69 -25.40 9.98
CA ILE A 851 3.20 -26.63 9.34
C ILE A 851 1.81 -27.00 9.89
N VAL A 852 1.62 -26.95 11.21
CA VAL A 852 0.34 -27.28 11.86
C VAL A 852 -0.73 -26.23 11.52
N THR A 853 -0.42 -24.95 11.66
CA THR A 853 -1.33 -23.83 11.34
C THR A 853 -1.72 -23.85 9.87
N THR A 854 -0.74 -24.01 8.96
CA THR A 854 -0.94 -24.11 7.51
C THR A 854 -1.79 -25.32 7.15
N SER A 855 -1.60 -26.46 7.84
CA SER A 855 -2.36 -27.69 7.57
C SER A 855 -3.80 -27.62 8.09
N LEU A 856 -4.02 -27.09 9.30
CA LEU A 856 -5.36 -26.79 9.82
C LEU A 856 -6.11 -25.85 8.87
N ALA A 857 -5.42 -24.82 8.42
CA ALA A 857 -5.93 -23.85 7.48
C ALA A 857 -6.28 -24.55 6.13
N ARG A 858 -5.39 -25.37 5.54
CA ARG A 858 -5.66 -26.18 4.33
C ARG A 858 -6.85 -27.14 4.47
N LEU A 859 -7.01 -27.81 5.60
CA LEU A 859 -8.14 -28.72 5.85
C LEU A 859 -9.49 -27.98 5.90
N ASN A 860 -9.52 -26.82 6.56
CA ASN A 860 -10.70 -25.96 6.61
C ASN A 860 -11.10 -25.50 5.19
N ILE A 861 -10.12 -25.17 4.35
CA ILE A 861 -10.35 -24.80 2.95
C ILE A 861 -11.02 -25.94 2.17
N HIS A 862 -10.45 -27.15 2.23
CA HIS A 862 -11.01 -28.31 1.54
C HIS A 862 -12.46 -28.57 1.95
N LYS A 863 -12.78 -28.40 3.25
CA LYS A 863 -14.12 -28.57 3.81
C LYS A 863 -15.11 -27.54 3.29
N ILE A 864 -14.67 -26.30 3.07
CA ILE A 864 -15.51 -25.22 2.50
C ILE A 864 -15.68 -25.43 0.99
N ALA A 865 -14.59 -25.75 0.28
CA ALA A 865 -14.60 -26.00 -1.17
C ALA A 865 -15.50 -27.18 -1.53
N MET A 866 -15.49 -28.26 -0.75
CA MET A 866 -16.42 -29.40 -0.94
C MET A 866 -17.90 -29.03 -0.77
N LYS A 867 -18.21 -27.94 -0.07
CA LYS A 867 -19.59 -27.53 0.22
C LYS A 867 -20.14 -26.51 -0.79
N ARG A 868 -19.32 -25.87 -1.63
CA ARG A 868 -19.71 -24.70 -2.44
C ARG A 868 -18.98 -24.62 -3.79
N LEU A 869 -19.64 -24.14 -4.85
CA LEU A 869 -19.04 -23.87 -6.16
C LEU A 869 -18.51 -22.41 -6.21
N PRO A 870 -17.19 -22.17 -6.19
CA PRO A 870 -16.59 -20.84 -6.16
C PRO A 870 -16.74 -20.10 -7.49
N ARG A 871 -16.82 -18.75 -7.44
CA ARG A 871 -17.04 -17.90 -8.64
C ARG A 871 -15.87 -16.97 -9.01
N TRP A 872 -14.82 -16.79 -8.22
CA TRP A 872 -13.70 -15.86 -8.51
C TRP A 872 -12.38 -16.25 -7.79
N VAL A 873 -11.19 -15.88 -8.33
CA VAL A 873 -9.84 -16.25 -7.80
C VAL A 873 -8.82 -15.06 -7.69
N GLY A 874 -8.05 -14.91 -6.59
CA GLY A 874 -6.98 -13.91 -6.32
C GLY A 874 -5.72 -14.42 -5.55
N TYR A 875 -4.75 -13.57 -5.10
CA TYR A 875 -3.47 -13.93 -4.39
C TYR A 875 -3.32 -13.26 -2.97
N VAL A 876 -2.55 -13.82 -2.00
CA VAL A 876 -2.21 -13.25 -0.64
C VAL A 876 -0.86 -13.83 -0.14
N ASP A 877 -0.07 -13.06 0.63
CA ASP A 877 1.17 -13.51 1.29
C ASP A 877 0.93 -14.11 2.70
N LEU A 878 1.64 -15.19 3.03
CA LEU A 878 1.34 -16.09 4.16
C LEU A 878 2.21 -15.87 5.41
N GLU A 879 3.04 -14.83 5.46
CA GLU A 879 3.93 -14.58 6.62
C GLU A 879 3.20 -14.12 7.92
N PHE A 880 1.86 -14.03 7.93
CA PHE A 880 1.06 -13.53 9.07
C PHE A 880 -0.30 -14.24 9.26
N PRO A 881 -0.33 -15.52 9.70
CA PRO A 881 -1.57 -16.31 9.82
C PRO A 881 -2.54 -15.81 10.90
N ASP A 882 -2.05 -15.14 11.95
CA ASP A 882 -2.87 -14.66 13.08
C ASP A 882 -3.88 -13.58 12.68
N LYS A 883 -3.76 -13.02 11.47
CA LYS A 883 -4.68 -12.02 10.90
C LYS A 883 -5.89 -12.64 10.18
N LEU A 884 -6.02 -13.97 10.17
CA LEU A 884 -7.07 -14.71 9.46
C LEU A 884 -8.25 -15.06 10.38
N ASN A 885 -9.31 -14.24 10.40
CA ASN A 885 -10.54 -14.57 11.13
C ASN A 885 -11.67 -14.97 10.16
N ILE A 886 -12.00 -16.27 10.06
CA ILE A 886 -12.99 -16.82 9.10
C ILE A 886 -14.31 -17.14 9.83
N ASN A 887 -15.40 -16.46 9.46
CA ASN A 887 -16.71 -16.64 10.07
C ASN A 887 -17.55 -17.70 9.33
N ASN A 888 -17.96 -18.78 10.01
CA ASN A 888 -18.60 -19.97 9.43
C ASN A 888 -20.07 -19.79 8.97
N GLY A 889 -20.61 -18.57 9.00
CA GLY A 889 -22.07 -18.32 8.94
C GLY A 889 -22.70 -17.82 7.63
N MET A 890 -21.98 -17.55 6.54
CA MET A 890 -22.47 -16.58 5.52
C MET A 890 -22.52 -17.08 4.05
N SER A 891 -23.13 -16.29 3.15
CA SER A 891 -23.85 -16.66 1.89
C SER A 891 -23.01 -16.85 0.58
N PRO A 892 -23.57 -17.28 -0.59
CA PRO A 892 -22.88 -17.93 -1.71
C PRO A 892 -22.14 -17.01 -2.74
N ASN A 893 -21.74 -15.79 -2.36
CA ASN A 893 -21.08 -14.84 -3.28
C ASN A 893 -19.62 -14.54 -2.86
N GLU A 894 -18.77 -15.56 -2.90
CA GLU A 894 -17.42 -15.52 -2.33
C GLU A 894 -16.33 -15.43 -3.42
N LEU A 895 -15.35 -14.54 -3.23
CA LEU A 895 -14.05 -14.49 -3.92
C LEU A 895 -13.07 -15.39 -3.14
N TRP A 896 -12.33 -16.24 -3.85
CA TRP A 896 -11.34 -17.14 -3.26
C TRP A 896 -9.94 -16.68 -3.62
N VAL A 897 -8.96 -16.83 -2.72
CA VAL A 897 -7.58 -16.43 -2.99
C VAL A 897 -6.68 -17.66 -2.95
N ALA A 898 -6.09 -18.08 -4.07
CA ALA A 898 -5.24 -19.28 -4.13
C ALA A 898 -3.75 -18.91 -4.23
N ARG A 899 -2.93 -19.45 -3.33
CA ARG A 899 -1.46 -19.48 -3.43
C ARG A 899 -0.99 -20.90 -3.71
N MET A 900 0.01 -21.09 -4.55
CA MET A 900 0.75 -22.35 -4.59
C MET A 900 1.85 -22.30 -3.52
N GLY A 901 1.88 -23.29 -2.63
CA GLY A 901 3.02 -23.47 -1.72
C GLY A 901 4.31 -23.82 -2.47
N ASN A 902 5.44 -23.88 -1.76
CA ASN A 902 6.74 -24.24 -2.33
C ASN A 902 6.77 -25.62 -3.00
N GLU A 903 5.78 -26.49 -2.71
CA GLU A 903 5.63 -27.84 -3.27
C GLU A 903 4.60 -27.93 -4.41
N ASN A 904 4.20 -26.81 -5.03
CA ASN A 904 3.24 -26.81 -6.14
C ASN A 904 1.82 -27.32 -5.78
N THR A 905 1.44 -27.31 -4.50
CA THR A 905 0.06 -27.56 -4.06
C THR A 905 -0.67 -26.24 -3.78
N PRO A 906 -1.89 -26.04 -4.31
CA PRO A 906 -2.66 -24.83 -4.06
C PRO A 906 -3.28 -24.83 -2.66
N VAL A 907 -3.19 -23.68 -2.01
CA VAL A 907 -3.80 -23.39 -0.71
C VAL A 907 -4.67 -22.15 -0.90
N VAL A 908 -5.98 -22.29 -0.64
CA VAL A 908 -6.99 -21.29 -1.03
C VAL A 908 -7.61 -20.59 0.18
N PHE A 909 -7.32 -19.32 0.48
CA PHE A 909 -7.90 -18.63 1.63
C PHE A 909 -8.91 -17.52 1.29
N LEU A 910 -9.75 -17.23 2.29
CA LEU A 910 -10.78 -16.21 2.44
C LEU A 910 -12.07 -16.32 1.59
N THR A 911 -13.19 -16.04 2.27
CA THR A 911 -14.55 -15.90 1.73
C THR A 911 -15.06 -14.49 2.07
N MET A 912 -15.41 -13.69 1.06
CA MET A 912 -16.01 -12.36 1.28
C MET A 912 -17.54 -12.42 1.18
N GLU A 913 -18.25 -11.77 2.12
CA GLU A 913 -19.70 -11.58 2.03
C GLU A 913 -20.04 -10.20 1.46
N ARG A 914 -20.98 -10.15 0.51
CA ARG A 914 -21.67 -8.90 0.13
C ARG A 914 -23.01 -8.82 0.86
N GLN A 915 -23.13 -8.01 1.91
CA GLN A 915 -24.39 -7.85 2.66
C GLN A 915 -25.42 -6.94 1.94
N SER A 916 -24.99 -6.05 1.04
CA SER A 916 -25.91 -5.21 0.25
C SER A 916 -25.32 -4.76 -1.10
N LYS A 917 -26.14 -4.10 -1.94
CA LYS A 917 -25.67 -3.55 -3.22
C LYS A 917 -24.55 -2.51 -3.06
N GLU A 918 -24.36 -1.92 -1.88
CA GLU A 918 -23.55 -0.71 -1.69
C GLU A 918 -22.50 -0.78 -0.57
N SER A 919 -22.37 -1.90 0.19
CA SER A 919 -21.30 -2.03 1.20
C SER A 919 -20.88 -3.47 1.53
N VAL A 920 -19.61 -3.60 1.93
CA VAL A 920 -18.96 -4.79 2.50
C VAL A 920 -18.31 -4.36 3.82
N ASN A 921 -18.50 -5.09 4.91
CA ASN A 921 -17.84 -4.81 6.20
C ASN A 921 -16.83 -5.91 6.52
N PHE A 922 -15.64 -5.51 6.96
CA PHE A 922 -14.55 -6.39 7.39
C PHE A 922 -14.51 -6.45 8.92
N THR A 923 -14.43 -7.64 9.52
CA THR A 923 -14.28 -7.79 10.97
C THR A 923 -12.81 -7.91 11.36
N GLU A 924 -12.37 -6.91 12.14
CA GLU A 924 -11.25 -6.84 13.10
C GLU A 924 -9.89 -6.24 12.74
N HIS A 925 -9.53 -6.00 11.48
CA HIS A 925 -8.25 -5.30 11.17
C HIS A 925 -8.43 -4.21 10.11
N GLY A 926 -8.94 -3.04 10.52
CA GLY A 926 -9.03 -1.84 9.67
C GLY A 926 -10.16 -1.91 8.62
N ALA A 927 -10.80 -0.78 8.35
CA ALA A 927 -11.79 -0.69 7.29
C ALA A 927 -11.07 -0.60 5.94
N TYR A 928 -11.17 -1.63 5.10
CA TYR A 928 -10.69 -1.54 3.72
C TYR A 928 -11.81 -1.06 2.78
N LEU A 929 -11.50 -0.16 1.85
CA LEU A 929 -12.44 0.37 0.86
C LEU A 929 -12.54 -0.55 -0.38
N PRO A 930 -13.70 -0.63 -1.07
CA PRO A 930 -13.80 -1.28 -2.37
C PRO A 930 -12.77 -0.69 -3.35
N GLY A 931 -11.77 -1.48 -3.73
CA GLY A 931 -10.66 -1.02 -4.57
C GLY A 931 -9.30 -1.00 -3.87
N GLU A 932 -9.19 -1.26 -2.57
CA GLU A 932 -7.86 -1.47 -1.97
C GLU A 932 -7.24 -2.81 -2.38
N PRO A 933 -5.94 -2.84 -2.77
CA PRO A 933 -5.26 -4.09 -3.03
C PRO A 933 -5.12 -4.89 -1.74
N LEU A 934 -5.28 -6.22 -1.84
CA LEU A 934 -4.96 -7.17 -0.77
C LEU A 934 -3.45 -7.25 -0.43
N PHE A 935 -2.61 -6.34 -0.95
CA PHE A 935 -1.16 -6.36 -0.81
C PHE A 935 -0.55 -4.97 -0.66
N GLU A 936 0.51 -4.88 0.14
CA GLU A 936 1.63 -3.97 -0.08
C GLU A 936 2.65 -4.64 -1.01
N PRO A 937 3.20 -3.96 -2.04
CA PRO A 937 4.24 -4.54 -2.87
C PRO A 937 5.60 -4.55 -2.13
N TYR A 938 6.09 -5.74 -1.74
CA TYR A 938 7.51 -5.94 -1.47
C TYR A 938 8.27 -5.94 -2.80
N ASP A 939 8.99 -4.85 -3.06
CA ASP A 939 9.79 -4.47 -4.24
C ASP A 939 9.35 -4.97 -5.64
N SER A 940 9.40 -4.04 -6.60
CA SER A 940 8.97 -4.28 -7.99
C SER A 940 9.72 -5.41 -8.72
N ASN A 941 10.89 -5.83 -8.25
CA ASN A 941 11.71 -6.86 -8.90
C ASN A 941 11.24 -8.26 -8.52
N ARG A 942 10.87 -8.48 -7.26
CA ARG A 942 10.40 -9.80 -6.79
C ARG A 942 9.03 -10.17 -7.38
N THR A 943 8.13 -9.21 -7.45
CA THR A 943 6.81 -9.41 -8.09
C THR A 943 6.94 -9.68 -9.59
N ARG A 944 7.90 -9.02 -10.25
CA ARG A 944 8.24 -9.23 -11.66
C ARG A 944 8.79 -10.62 -11.92
N ASP A 945 9.73 -11.09 -11.10
CA ASP A 945 10.39 -12.38 -11.32
C ASP A 945 9.42 -13.55 -11.07
N VAL A 946 8.48 -13.39 -10.10
CA VAL A 946 7.40 -14.35 -9.87
C VAL A 946 6.40 -14.39 -11.04
N LEU A 947 5.97 -13.23 -11.56
CA LEU A 947 5.07 -13.17 -12.72
C LEU A 947 5.73 -13.68 -14.01
N ALA A 948 7.00 -13.36 -14.23
CA ALA A 948 7.77 -13.81 -15.39
C ALA A 948 7.95 -15.34 -15.41
N SER A 949 8.26 -15.95 -14.27
CA SER A 949 8.36 -17.41 -14.14
C SER A 949 7.02 -18.16 -14.35
N ARG A 950 5.89 -17.46 -14.22
CA ARG A 950 4.54 -18.01 -14.35
C ARG A 950 4.02 -17.94 -15.78
N VAL A 951 4.36 -16.88 -16.53
CA VAL A 951 4.05 -16.75 -17.97
C VAL A 951 4.73 -17.88 -18.77
N GLU A 952 5.96 -18.24 -18.39
CA GLU A 952 6.73 -19.31 -19.03
C GLU A 952 6.07 -20.70 -18.91
N ASN A 953 5.19 -20.90 -17.91
CA ASN A 953 4.48 -22.16 -17.68
C ASN A 953 3.07 -22.23 -18.33
N ILE A 954 2.50 -21.10 -18.77
CA ILE A 954 1.15 -21.04 -19.35
C ILE A 954 1.18 -21.26 -20.89
N ASP A 955 2.33 -21.06 -21.54
CA ASP A 955 2.47 -21.17 -23.00
C ASP A 955 2.40 -22.62 -23.55
N ILE A 956 2.20 -23.64 -22.71
CA ILE A 956 2.15 -25.05 -23.13
C ILE A 956 0.76 -25.51 -23.61
N ARG A 957 -0.33 -24.73 -23.45
CA ARG A 957 -1.70 -25.23 -23.73
C ARG A 957 -2.64 -24.27 -24.50
N LYS A 958 -2.21 -23.77 -25.66
CA LYS A 958 -3.13 -23.10 -26.60
C LYS A 958 -3.35 -23.95 -27.86
N ALA A 959 -4.42 -24.75 -27.86
CA ALA A 959 -5.06 -25.23 -29.07
C ALA A 959 -6.57 -25.22 -28.87
N ASP A 960 -7.26 -24.54 -29.79
CA ASP A 960 -8.70 -24.34 -29.90
C ASP A 960 -9.38 -23.50 -28.81
N LEU A 961 -9.90 -22.35 -29.21
CA LEU A 961 -11.27 -21.89 -28.93
C LEU A 961 -11.49 -20.54 -29.63
N SER A 962 -11.68 -20.60 -30.95
CA SER A 962 -12.32 -19.52 -31.70
C SER A 962 -13.83 -19.72 -31.65
N LYS A 963 -14.57 -18.62 -31.40
CA LYS A 963 -16.04 -18.44 -31.51
C LYS A 963 -16.82 -18.68 -30.22
N SER A 964 -17.25 -17.61 -29.56
CA SER A 964 -18.60 -17.03 -29.78
C SER A 964 -18.90 -15.94 -28.74
N ASP A 965 -19.49 -14.86 -29.23
CA ASP A 965 -19.90 -13.67 -28.50
C ASP A 965 -21.03 -13.90 -27.48
N PHE A 966 -21.05 -12.99 -26.49
CA PHE A 966 -22.09 -12.63 -25.51
C PHE A 966 -21.83 -13.01 -24.05
N TRP A 967 -21.36 -12.00 -23.31
CA TRP A 967 -21.19 -11.97 -21.86
C TRP A 967 -21.69 -10.64 -21.27
N PRO A 968 -22.04 -10.62 -19.96
CA PRO A 968 -22.86 -9.61 -19.32
C PRO A 968 -22.09 -8.39 -18.79
N SER A 969 -22.85 -7.40 -18.32
CA SER A 969 -22.60 -5.97 -18.47
C SER A 969 -21.88 -5.24 -17.32
N ALA A 970 -21.24 -5.89 -16.34
CA ALA A 970 -20.33 -5.19 -15.40
C ALA A 970 -19.52 -6.11 -14.47
N TRP A 971 -18.19 -5.90 -14.41
CA TRP A 971 -17.26 -6.30 -13.33
C TRP A 971 -16.11 -5.26 -13.18
N PRO A 972 -15.53 -5.08 -11.97
CA PRO A 972 -15.01 -3.81 -11.44
C PRO A 972 -13.49 -3.59 -11.57
N VAL A 973 -13.07 -2.39 -11.16
CA VAL A 973 -11.76 -1.73 -11.31
C VAL A 973 -11.27 -1.20 -9.98
N ASN A 974 -9.97 -0.97 -9.89
CA ASN A 974 -9.28 -0.25 -8.83
C ASN A 974 -8.64 1.00 -9.41
N VAL A 975 -8.83 2.19 -8.76
CA VAL A 975 -7.80 3.23 -8.43
C VAL A 975 -8.27 4.07 -7.22
N ARG A 976 -7.33 4.59 -6.43
CA ARG A 976 -7.55 5.27 -5.14
C ARG A 976 -7.88 6.77 -5.19
N SER A 977 -9.06 7.12 -4.67
CA SER A 977 -9.29 8.39 -3.95
C SER A 977 -9.57 8.06 -2.48
N VAL A 978 -8.88 8.71 -1.54
CA VAL A 978 -9.26 8.70 -0.11
C VAL A 978 -9.49 10.14 0.35
N SER A 979 -10.76 10.44 0.64
CA SER A 979 -11.24 11.38 1.67
C SER A 979 -12.42 10.62 2.31
N THR A 980 -12.71 10.59 3.61
CA THR A 980 -12.61 11.57 4.71
C THR A 980 -12.72 10.83 6.05
N SER A 981 -11.96 11.28 7.05
CA SER A 981 -12.20 11.20 8.52
C SER A 981 -12.63 9.86 9.15
N LYS A 982 -11.71 9.19 9.85
CA LYS A 982 -11.63 9.14 11.32
C LYS A 982 -10.42 8.33 11.79
#